data_AF-A0A2S8RCE0-F1
#
_entry.id   AF-A0A2S8RCE0-F1
#
_cell.length_a   1.000
_cell.length_b   1.000
_cell.length_c   1.000
_cell.angle_alpha   90.00
_cell.angle_beta   90.00
_cell.angle_gamma   90.00
#
_symmetry.space_group_name_H-M   'P 1'
#
loop_
_entity.id
_entity.type
_entity.pdbx_description
1 polymer ?
#
loop_
_entity_poly.entity_id
_entity_poly.type
_entity_poly.pdbx_seq_one_letter_code
_entity_poly.pdbx_strand_id
1 'polypeptide(L)'
;MEIIVAKSAGFCFGVDNAVKKVYQLLDTNNERIFTFGPVIHNDQVVNYLKRKGVKIVNDIDEVNEKGHIVIRAHGVTPVIYKKIKDKGLILEDATCPYVKKIHNLVEQKSSEGYRIIIVGDKNHPEVIGINGWCNDNAYIVNSADDVEKLKKSDEKICVVAQTTITKEKWHEVNEALKEKFENILKFDTICSATTKRQSEVEEISKVVDLMIIIGDKKSSNTQKLCDISRKHCPLTFKVETSLDLPQIDVEKIKKIGISAGASTPDWVIEEVIRKMSELNNQEVTKNEVNQEDFNFADALEESFVRIRPGEIIKGKVIGFNANEVYVDLGYKADGIIPLEEYTDIPDFQIEKEVKVGDEIEVFVQQINDGEGNVRLSKKQVDINKAWEDVEKAYNDKTPLKAVVVEVVNGGVVASYRGVRIFVPGSQLSDRYVKDLKDFLKRTIEVRLIDFNQKRRKLVGSARVILEERKEKASKEIWETIEVGKTYNGVVKSLTDFGAFVDIGGVDGLIHVSELSWSRVNHPSEVLKVGDTVEVHVLEFDKDKKKISLGYRKEEDNPWVKVGQMYKEGVIVTVKVLRMTPFGAFVEVIEGVDGLVHISQISNKRIAKVEDVLEVGMKVDAKIIEMDLENKKINLSIKEVKPIDPPDNNAKETGENKEEPEITEHKEEMEVTLADVIKTSEEVKS
;
A
#
# COMPACT_ATOMS: atom_id res chain seq x y z
N MET A 1 39.97 -33.34 0.42
CA MET A 1 40.23 -32.12 1.21
C MET A 1 38.90 -31.49 1.59
N GLU A 2 38.72 -30.98 2.81
CA GLU A 2 37.46 -30.36 3.26
C GLU A 2 37.54 -28.83 3.16
N ILE A 3 36.56 -28.20 2.52
CA ILE A 3 36.51 -26.74 2.32
C ILE A 3 35.36 -26.14 3.14
N ILE A 4 35.70 -25.28 4.10
CA ILE A 4 34.77 -24.60 4.99
C ILE A 4 34.68 -23.12 4.58
N VAL A 5 33.58 -22.73 3.95
CA VAL A 5 33.34 -21.34 3.52
C VAL A 5 32.59 -20.57 4.60
N ALA A 6 33.07 -19.38 4.95
CA ALA A 6 32.40 -18.49 5.90
C ALA A 6 31.04 -18.00 5.36
N LYS A 7 29.97 -18.15 6.14
CA LYS A 7 28.59 -17.78 5.76
C LYS A 7 28.38 -16.28 5.58
N SER A 8 29.35 -15.47 6.00
CA SER A 8 29.43 -14.03 5.82
C SER A 8 30.48 -13.58 4.81
N ALA A 9 31.06 -14.49 4.01
CA ALA A 9 31.84 -14.11 2.84
C ALA A 9 30.97 -13.34 1.81
N GLY A 10 31.60 -12.67 0.85
CA GLY A 10 30.94 -11.82 -0.14
C GLY A 10 30.86 -10.34 0.25
N PHE A 11 30.06 -9.56 -0.48
CA PHE A 11 29.84 -8.15 -0.21
C PHE A 11 29.13 -7.90 1.14
N CYS A 12 29.28 -6.69 1.71
CA CYS A 12 28.36 -6.22 2.75
C CYS A 12 27.19 -5.43 2.14
N PHE A 13 26.06 -5.36 2.84
CA PHE A 13 24.83 -4.69 2.38
C PHE A 13 25.04 -3.27 1.79
N GLY A 14 25.92 -2.45 2.39
CA GLY A 14 26.20 -1.10 1.87
C GLY A 14 26.99 -1.11 0.55
N VAL A 15 27.91 -2.06 0.40
CA VAL A 15 28.72 -2.27 -0.81
C VAL A 15 27.86 -2.85 -1.94
N ASP A 16 27.08 -3.88 -1.63
CA ASP A 16 26.12 -4.51 -2.55
C ASP A 16 25.11 -3.50 -3.11
N ASN A 17 24.49 -2.70 -2.22
CA ASN A 17 23.56 -1.65 -2.62
C ASN A 17 24.23 -0.58 -3.51
N ALA A 18 25.46 -0.16 -3.21
CA ALA A 18 26.19 0.80 -4.03
C ALA A 18 26.54 0.25 -5.42
N VAL A 19 26.94 -1.03 -5.52
CA VAL A 19 27.21 -1.71 -6.79
C VAL A 19 25.93 -1.90 -7.62
N LYS A 20 24.85 -2.39 -7.00
CA LYS A 20 23.53 -2.55 -7.64
C LYS A 20 22.98 -1.23 -8.18
N LYS A 21 23.14 -0.12 -7.45
CA LYS A 21 22.71 1.21 -7.93
C LYS A 21 23.46 1.65 -9.19
N VAL A 22 24.76 1.37 -9.29
CA VAL A 22 25.53 1.66 -10.51
C VAL A 22 25.09 0.78 -11.69
N TYR A 23 24.78 -0.49 -11.47
CA TYR A 23 24.23 -1.36 -12.52
C TYR A 23 22.85 -0.89 -12.99
N GLN A 24 21.93 -0.58 -12.07
CA GLN A 24 20.61 -0.04 -12.41
C GLN A 24 20.70 1.24 -13.26
N LEU A 25 21.64 2.14 -12.96
CA LEU A 25 21.88 3.34 -13.77
C LEU A 25 22.42 3.01 -15.16
N LEU A 26 23.33 2.03 -15.27
CA LEU A 26 23.87 1.54 -16.56
C LEU A 26 22.82 0.87 -17.45
N ASP A 27 21.84 0.17 -16.84
CA ASP A 27 20.80 -0.55 -17.57
C ASP A 27 19.61 0.37 -17.94
N THR A 28 19.37 1.44 -17.17
CA THR A 28 18.21 2.34 -17.35
C THR A 28 18.52 3.57 -18.20
N ASN A 29 19.76 4.06 -18.24
CA ASN A 29 20.02 5.43 -18.69
C ASN A 29 21.18 5.58 -19.70
N ASN A 30 20.96 6.41 -20.74
CA ASN A 30 21.98 6.77 -21.74
C ASN A 30 22.87 7.96 -21.31
N GLU A 31 22.69 8.48 -20.10
CA GLU A 31 23.49 9.59 -19.56
C GLU A 31 24.86 9.15 -19.03
N ARG A 32 25.77 10.12 -18.85
CA ARG A 32 27.13 9.84 -18.34
C ARG A 32 27.08 9.57 -16.84
N ILE A 33 27.61 8.41 -16.44
CA ILE A 33 27.67 7.99 -15.03
C ILE A 33 29.08 8.26 -14.49
N PHE A 34 29.14 9.06 -13.43
CA PHE A 34 30.33 9.38 -12.67
C PHE A 34 30.26 8.74 -11.29
N THR A 35 31.42 8.42 -10.71
CA THR A 35 31.55 7.84 -9.36
C THR A 35 32.58 8.61 -8.58
N PHE A 36 32.23 9.03 -7.35
CA PHE A 36 33.12 9.82 -6.51
C PHE A 36 34.10 8.92 -5.74
N GLY A 37 35.32 8.81 -6.27
CA GLY A 37 36.27 7.75 -5.95
C GLY A 37 35.78 6.36 -6.39
N PRO A 38 36.58 5.30 -6.18
CA PRO A 38 36.16 3.94 -6.46
C PRO A 38 34.95 3.57 -5.59
N VAL A 39 33.90 3.05 -6.25
CA VAL A 39 32.64 2.60 -5.62
C VAL A 39 32.91 1.59 -4.51
N ILE A 40 33.83 0.66 -4.78
CA ILE A 40 34.29 -0.40 -3.87
C ILE A 40 35.81 -0.56 -3.97
N HIS A 41 36.44 -1.08 -2.92
CA HIS A 41 37.87 -1.44 -2.95
C HIS A 41 38.06 -2.84 -3.54
N ASN A 42 37.96 -2.91 -4.87
CA ASN A 42 38.27 -4.07 -5.70
C ASN A 42 38.53 -3.60 -7.14
N ASP A 43 39.77 -3.76 -7.61
CA ASP A 43 40.19 -3.27 -8.93
C ASP A 43 39.53 -4.01 -10.11
N GLN A 44 39.06 -5.26 -9.95
CA GLN A 44 38.36 -5.98 -11.02
C GLN A 44 36.97 -5.38 -11.31
N VAL A 45 36.17 -5.12 -10.27
CA VAL A 45 34.85 -4.47 -10.39
C VAL A 45 35.01 -3.05 -10.90
N VAL A 46 35.98 -2.29 -10.37
CA VAL A 46 36.33 -0.96 -10.86
C VAL A 46 36.66 -0.96 -12.35
N ASN A 47 37.44 -1.94 -12.83
CA ASN A 47 37.81 -2.05 -14.25
C ASN A 47 36.70 -2.69 -15.12
N TYR A 48 35.71 -3.38 -14.54
CA TYR A 48 34.47 -3.75 -15.22
C TYR A 48 33.61 -2.50 -15.48
N LEU A 49 33.35 -1.71 -14.43
CA LEU A 49 32.52 -0.49 -14.51
C LEU A 49 33.12 0.54 -15.48
N LYS A 50 34.45 0.75 -15.46
CA LYS A 50 35.14 1.59 -16.46
C LYS A 50 34.90 1.11 -17.91
N ARG A 51 34.96 -0.20 -18.17
CA ARG A 51 34.70 -0.78 -19.51
C ARG A 51 33.24 -0.67 -19.93
N LYS A 52 32.30 -0.56 -18.97
CA LYS A 52 30.89 -0.22 -19.19
C LYS A 52 30.62 1.29 -19.34
N GLY A 53 31.65 2.15 -19.29
CA GLY A 53 31.54 3.59 -19.52
C GLY A 53 31.49 4.46 -18.25
N VAL A 54 31.53 3.87 -17.05
CA VAL A 54 31.52 4.63 -15.79
C VAL A 54 32.85 5.34 -15.59
N LYS A 55 32.81 6.67 -15.45
CA LYS A 55 33.99 7.48 -15.11
C LYS A 55 34.18 7.51 -13.59
N ILE A 56 35.43 7.45 -13.13
CA ILE A 56 35.80 7.66 -11.72
C ILE A 56 36.48 9.03 -11.62
N VAL A 57 36.01 9.86 -10.70
CA VAL A 57 36.57 11.19 -10.43
C VAL A 57 36.97 11.31 -8.96
N ASN A 58 38.04 12.05 -8.69
CA ASN A 58 38.55 12.27 -7.33
C ASN A 58 38.20 13.69 -6.82
N ASP A 59 37.98 14.66 -7.72
CA ASP A 59 37.26 15.89 -7.39
C ASP A 59 36.03 16.03 -8.30
N ILE A 60 34.94 16.58 -7.76
CA ILE A 60 33.77 17.01 -8.52
C ILE A 60 34.13 18.11 -9.51
N ASP A 61 35.19 18.88 -9.24
CA ASP A 61 35.67 19.93 -10.14
C ASP A 61 36.16 19.38 -11.49
N GLU A 62 36.53 18.11 -11.57
CA GLU A 62 36.85 17.39 -12.83
C GLU A 62 35.61 17.15 -13.72
N VAL A 63 34.39 17.17 -13.16
CA VAL A 63 33.13 16.89 -13.89
C VAL A 63 32.59 18.16 -14.54
N ASN A 64 32.85 18.34 -15.83
CA ASN A 64 32.38 19.50 -16.61
C ASN A 64 31.15 19.20 -17.49
N GLU A 65 30.47 18.07 -17.23
CA GLU A 65 29.41 17.51 -18.07
C GLU A 65 28.20 17.15 -17.18
N LYS A 66 26.96 17.29 -17.69
CA LYS A 66 25.77 16.81 -16.98
C LYS A 66 25.74 15.27 -16.96
N GLY A 67 25.18 14.72 -15.89
CA GLY A 67 24.99 13.29 -15.69
C GLY A 67 24.76 12.93 -14.22
N HIS A 68 24.76 11.63 -13.93
CA HIS A 68 24.61 11.10 -12.57
C HIS A 68 25.97 10.98 -11.88
N ILE A 69 26.05 11.34 -10.59
CA ILE A 69 27.22 11.12 -9.75
C ILE A 69 26.87 10.26 -8.53
N VAL A 70 27.46 9.06 -8.48
CA VAL A 70 27.22 8.08 -7.42
C VAL A 70 28.21 8.25 -6.27
N ILE A 71 27.68 8.35 -5.04
CA ILE A 71 28.46 8.37 -3.80
C ILE A 71 28.57 6.95 -3.25
N ARG A 72 29.81 6.50 -3.03
CA ARG A 72 30.16 5.19 -2.45
C ARG A 72 29.65 5.00 -1.01
N ALA A 73 29.56 3.74 -0.59
CA ALA A 73 29.02 3.32 0.71
C ALA A 73 29.62 3.99 1.97
N HIS A 74 30.88 4.46 1.89
CA HIS A 74 31.57 5.18 2.96
C HIS A 74 31.14 6.65 3.14
N GLY A 75 30.27 7.18 2.26
CA GLY A 75 29.84 8.58 2.30
C GLY A 75 30.93 9.59 1.97
N VAL A 76 30.60 10.87 2.16
CA VAL A 76 31.44 12.05 1.88
C VAL A 76 31.09 13.19 2.84
N THR A 77 31.87 14.27 2.80
CA THR A 77 31.67 15.49 3.60
C THR A 77 30.53 16.38 3.05
N PRO A 78 29.93 17.27 3.88
CA PRO A 78 28.88 18.20 3.43
C PRO A 78 29.29 19.09 2.25
N VAL A 79 30.56 19.47 2.17
CA VAL A 79 31.12 20.30 1.08
C VAL A 79 30.98 19.61 -0.28
N ILE A 80 31.18 18.29 -0.32
CA ILE A 80 31.08 17.47 -1.53
C ILE A 80 29.61 17.38 -1.97
N TYR A 81 28.66 17.19 -1.05
CA TYR A 81 27.23 17.28 -1.33
C TYR A 81 26.81 18.65 -1.88
N LYS A 82 27.44 19.75 -1.42
CA LYS A 82 27.18 21.10 -1.93
C LYS A 82 27.74 21.27 -3.35
N LYS A 83 29.03 20.95 -3.59
CA LYS A 83 29.64 21.01 -4.95
C LYS A 83 28.80 20.28 -6.01
N ILE A 84 28.23 19.10 -5.67
CA ILE A 84 27.36 18.32 -6.57
C ILE A 84 26.10 19.10 -6.98
N LYS A 85 25.44 19.76 -6.02
CA LYS A 85 24.24 20.60 -6.28
C LYS A 85 24.60 21.86 -7.05
N ASP A 86 25.68 22.53 -6.67
CA ASP A 86 26.13 23.78 -7.31
C ASP A 86 26.53 23.55 -8.78
N LYS A 87 27.02 22.36 -9.14
CA LYS A 87 27.26 21.93 -10.55
C LYS A 87 26.01 21.40 -11.28
N GLY A 88 24.88 21.20 -10.60
CA GLY A 88 23.65 20.67 -11.21
C GLY A 88 23.74 19.21 -11.66
N LEU A 89 24.54 18.39 -10.97
CA LEU A 89 24.65 16.95 -11.22
C LEU A 89 23.53 16.17 -10.51
N ILE A 90 23.09 15.06 -11.10
CA ILE A 90 22.07 14.20 -10.48
C ILE A 90 22.75 13.36 -9.40
N LEU A 91 22.43 13.65 -8.14
CA LEU A 91 23.05 13.02 -6.97
C LEU A 91 22.48 11.62 -6.71
N GLU A 92 23.34 10.61 -6.83
CA GLU A 92 23.02 9.23 -6.51
C GLU A 92 23.70 8.79 -5.22
N ASP A 93 23.11 9.18 -4.09
CA ASP A 93 23.58 8.74 -2.77
C ASP A 93 23.39 7.22 -2.60
N ALA A 94 24.49 6.51 -2.32
CA ALA A 94 24.49 5.11 -1.89
C ALA A 94 25.27 4.91 -0.58
N THR A 95 25.42 5.97 0.23
CA THR A 95 26.02 5.92 1.58
C THR A 95 25.30 4.87 2.44
N CYS A 96 26.07 4.04 3.14
CA CYS A 96 25.53 2.99 3.99
C CYS A 96 24.67 3.59 5.13
N PRO A 97 23.46 3.05 5.42
CA PRO A 97 22.61 3.57 6.49
C PRO A 97 23.25 3.59 7.88
N TYR A 98 24.26 2.75 8.13
CA TYR A 98 25.07 2.82 9.36
C TYR A 98 25.95 4.07 9.36
N VAL A 99 26.74 4.30 8.31
CA VAL A 99 27.60 5.50 8.16
C VAL A 99 26.77 6.78 8.21
N LYS A 100 25.60 6.80 7.56
CA LYS A 100 24.68 7.95 7.59
C LYS A 100 24.16 8.27 9.00
N LYS A 101 23.97 7.26 9.87
CA LYS A 101 23.69 7.50 11.30
C LYS A 101 24.87 8.10 12.04
N ILE A 102 26.11 7.72 11.72
CA ILE A 102 27.32 8.32 12.32
C ILE A 102 27.44 9.79 11.91
N HIS A 103 27.21 10.12 10.63
CA HIS A 103 27.21 11.51 10.14
C HIS A 103 26.21 12.38 10.91
N ASN A 104 24.94 11.97 10.98
CA ASN A 104 23.90 12.69 11.72
C ASN A 104 24.23 12.82 13.23
N LEU A 105 24.77 11.77 13.84
CA LEU A 105 25.17 11.78 15.25
C LEU A 105 26.32 12.76 15.52
N VAL A 106 27.31 12.80 14.62
CA VAL A 106 28.48 13.68 14.73
C VAL A 106 28.13 15.14 14.46
N GLU A 107 27.27 15.41 13.48
CA GLU A 107 26.69 16.73 13.22
C GLU A 107 25.89 17.24 14.44
N GLN A 108 24.97 16.41 14.97
CA GLN A 108 24.22 16.73 16.18
C GLN A 108 25.14 16.98 17.38
N LYS A 109 26.08 16.08 17.68
CA LYS A 109 26.94 16.25 18.86
C LYS A 109 27.94 17.39 18.72
N SER A 110 28.42 17.68 17.51
CA SER A 110 29.24 18.87 17.25
C SER A 110 28.47 20.17 17.43
N SER A 111 27.17 20.21 17.08
CA SER A 111 26.32 21.39 17.31
C SER A 111 25.86 21.55 18.76
N GLU A 112 25.73 20.45 19.52
CA GLU A 112 25.58 20.46 20.98
C GLU A 112 26.87 20.87 21.73
N GLY A 113 27.97 21.13 21.01
CA GLY A 113 29.25 21.58 21.58
C GLY A 113 30.15 20.47 22.13
N TYR A 114 29.95 19.20 21.73
CA TYR A 114 30.87 18.11 22.08
C TYR A 114 32.07 18.08 21.13
N ARG A 115 33.26 17.88 21.70
CA ARG A 115 34.48 17.58 20.95
C ARG A 115 34.41 16.14 20.43
N ILE A 116 34.53 15.96 19.12
CA ILE A 116 34.40 14.63 18.48
C ILE A 116 35.76 13.91 18.50
N ILE A 117 35.76 12.63 18.87
CA ILE A 117 36.89 11.72 18.71
C ILE A 117 36.47 10.56 17.80
N ILE A 118 37.22 10.33 16.73
CA ILE A 118 36.98 9.24 15.77
C ILE A 118 38.08 8.19 15.94
N VAL A 119 37.69 6.97 16.34
CA VAL A 119 38.62 5.86 16.49
C VAL A 119 38.70 5.09 15.16
N GLY A 120 39.83 5.20 14.46
CA GLY A 120 40.02 4.64 13.12
C GLY A 120 41.25 5.19 12.39
N ASP A 121 41.43 4.78 11.13
CA ASP A 121 42.51 5.27 10.27
C ASP A 121 42.15 6.62 9.64
N LYS A 122 42.99 7.64 9.88
CA LYS A 122 42.87 9.01 9.34
C LYS A 122 42.80 9.07 7.81
N ASN A 123 43.39 8.10 7.11
CA ASN A 123 43.37 8.05 5.65
C ASN A 123 42.13 7.32 5.08
N HIS A 124 41.28 6.75 5.94
CA HIS A 124 40.14 5.97 5.48
C HIS A 124 38.99 6.87 4.99
N PRO A 125 38.39 6.61 3.81
CA PRO A 125 37.29 7.40 3.24
C PRO A 125 36.16 7.75 4.21
N GLU A 126 35.77 6.77 5.04
CA GLU A 126 34.71 6.90 6.05
C GLU A 126 35.07 7.87 7.18
N VAL A 127 36.32 7.85 7.66
CA VAL A 127 36.81 8.72 8.73
C VAL A 127 36.92 10.17 8.23
N ILE A 128 37.39 10.35 7.00
CA ILE A 128 37.41 11.65 6.29
C ILE A 128 35.97 12.15 6.10
N GLY A 129 35.05 11.27 5.69
CA GLY A 129 33.62 11.56 5.59
C GLY A 129 33.07 12.11 6.92
N ILE A 130 33.18 11.31 7.99
CA ILE A 130 32.70 11.67 9.34
C ILE A 130 33.31 12.99 9.84
N ASN A 131 34.63 13.21 9.67
CA ASN A 131 35.31 14.44 10.13
C ASN A 131 34.70 15.71 9.50
N GLY A 132 34.30 15.64 8.22
CA GLY A 132 33.65 16.75 7.54
C GLY A 132 32.27 17.13 8.10
N TRP A 133 31.58 16.22 8.79
CA TRP A 133 30.29 16.51 9.48
C TRP A 133 30.47 17.21 10.83
N CYS A 134 31.71 17.37 11.31
CA CYS A 134 32.07 18.21 12.46
C CYS A 134 33.09 19.31 12.08
N ASN A 135 32.95 19.89 10.88
CA ASN A 135 33.79 20.98 10.37
C ASN A 135 35.31 20.68 10.44
N ASP A 136 35.67 19.44 10.12
CA ASP A 136 37.02 18.88 10.16
C ASP A 136 37.76 18.97 11.52
N ASN A 137 37.00 19.16 12.61
CA ASN A 137 37.49 19.48 13.95
C ASN A 137 37.59 18.26 14.89
N ALA A 138 37.47 17.01 14.41
CA ALA A 138 37.61 15.83 15.27
C ALA A 138 39.08 15.50 15.58
N TYR A 139 39.32 14.86 16.72
CA TYR A 139 40.57 14.14 16.96
C TYR A 139 40.45 12.72 16.41
N ILE A 140 41.34 12.33 15.50
CA ILE A 140 41.38 10.98 14.94
C ILE A 140 42.49 10.20 15.64
N VAL A 141 42.17 9.03 16.20
CA VAL A 141 43.11 8.19 16.97
C VAL A 141 43.09 6.74 16.46
N ASN A 142 44.27 6.13 16.32
CA ASN A 142 44.43 4.77 15.80
C ASN A 142 45.24 3.84 16.73
N SER A 143 45.58 4.25 17.95
CA SER A 143 46.10 3.39 19.04
C SER A 143 45.88 4.05 20.40
N ALA A 144 46.15 3.33 21.50
CA ALA A 144 46.28 3.96 22.82
C ALA A 144 47.34 5.07 22.83
N ASP A 145 48.50 4.89 22.19
CA ASP A 145 49.55 5.91 22.09
C ASP A 145 49.10 7.19 21.35
N ASP A 146 48.13 7.11 20.44
CA ASP A 146 47.51 8.32 19.87
C ASP A 146 46.65 9.09 20.89
N VAL A 147 46.00 8.37 21.81
CA VAL A 147 45.32 8.99 22.97
C VAL A 147 46.34 9.58 23.93
N GLU A 148 47.51 8.96 24.13
CA GLU A 148 48.60 9.51 24.95
C GLU A 148 49.10 10.88 24.47
N LYS A 149 49.01 11.16 23.16
CA LYS A 149 49.38 12.46 22.56
C LYS A 149 48.32 13.55 22.77
N LEU A 150 47.09 13.21 23.13
CA LEU A 150 46.02 14.19 23.41
C LEU A 150 46.26 14.90 24.77
N LYS A 151 46.01 16.21 24.82
CA LYS A 151 46.01 16.97 26.08
C LYS A 151 44.79 16.56 26.93
N LYS A 152 44.96 16.50 28.25
CA LYS A 152 43.82 16.44 29.18
C LYS A 152 43.02 17.74 29.06
N SER A 153 41.69 17.65 29.09
CA SER A 153 40.76 18.77 29.00
C SER A 153 39.44 18.39 29.67
N ASP A 154 38.71 19.38 30.19
CA ASP A 154 37.38 19.17 30.78
C ASP A 154 36.25 19.31 29.74
N GLU A 155 36.62 19.40 28.46
CA GLU A 155 35.71 19.40 27.31
C GLU A 155 34.81 18.16 27.28
N LYS A 156 33.53 18.36 27.00
CA LYS A 156 32.58 17.27 26.74
C LYS A 156 32.98 16.55 25.46
N ILE A 157 33.22 15.24 25.52
CA ILE A 157 33.70 14.46 24.39
C ILE A 157 32.64 13.48 23.90
N CYS A 158 32.58 13.29 22.58
CA CYS A 158 31.77 12.27 21.93
C CYS A 158 32.69 11.35 21.10
N VAL A 159 32.80 10.10 21.49
CA VAL A 159 33.66 9.09 20.84
C VAL A 159 32.82 8.22 19.91
N VAL A 160 33.25 8.11 18.65
CA VAL A 160 32.67 7.23 17.61
C VAL A 160 33.74 6.33 17.00
N ALA A 161 33.34 5.16 16.52
CA ALA A 161 34.20 4.18 15.86
C ALA A 161 34.02 4.18 14.34
N GLN A 162 35.11 3.96 13.60
CA GLN A 162 35.04 3.48 12.22
C GLN A 162 34.35 2.10 12.16
N THR A 163 33.37 1.90 11.28
CA THR A 163 32.53 0.68 11.21
C THR A 163 33.30 -0.63 10.98
N THR A 164 34.56 -0.55 10.52
CA THR A 164 35.44 -1.68 10.23
C THR A 164 36.44 -2.03 11.35
N ILE A 165 36.47 -1.32 12.49
CA ILE A 165 37.45 -1.57 13.56
C ILE A 165 37.11 -2.85 14.36
N THR A 166 38.09 -3.41 15.08
CA THR A 166 37.88 -4.57 15.97
C THR A 166 37.41 -4.09 17.36
N LYS A 167 36.62 -4.93 18.05
CA LYS A 167 36.15 -4.62 19.41
C LYS A 167 37.28 -4.51 20.43
N GLU A 168 38.31 -5.37 20.32
CA GLU A 168 39.54 -5.32 21.14
C GLU A 168 40.12 -3.90 21.19
N LYS A 169 40.36 -3.33 20.00
CA LYS A 169 40.95 -2.01 19.79
C LYS A 169 40.01 -0.86 20.20
N TRP A 170 38.70 -1.05 20.04
CA TRP A 170 37.69 -0.13 20.55
C TRP A 170 37.69 -0.08 22.07
N HIS A 171 37.86 -1.22 22.77
CA HIS A 171 38.00 -1.24 24.23
C HIS A 171 39.32 -0.62 24.70
N GLU A 172 40.45 -1.01 24.12
CA GLU A 172 41.80 -0.46 24.39
C GLU A 172 41.82 1.07 24.38
N VAL A 173 41.39 1.68 23.25
CA VAL A 173 41.32 3.14 23.10
C VAL A 173 40.31 3.76 24.08
N ASN A 174 39.22 3.05 24.41
CA ASN A 174 38.23 3.57 25.34
C ASN A 174 38.70 3.59 26.80
N GLU A 175 39.58 2.68 27.22
CA GLU A 175 40.18 2.74 28.56
C GLU A 175 41.21 3.86 28.63
N ALA A 176 42.12 3.97 27.66
CA ALA A 176 43.08 5.08 27.56
C ALA A 176 42.41 6.48 27.55
N LEU A 177 41.20 6.58 26.98
CA LEU A 177 40.42 7.83 27.01
C LEU A 177 39.85 8.15 28.41
N LYS A 178 39.46 7.16 29.23
CA LYS A 178 38.92 7.38 30.59
C LYS A 178 39.95 8.08 31.50
N GLU A 179 41.23 7.76 31.36
CA GLU A 179 42.29 8.32 32.20
C GLU A 179 42.60 9.80 31.92
N LYS A 180 42.00 10.38 30.87
CA LYS A 180 42.29 11.73 30.38
C LYS A 180 41.12 12.70 30.37
N PHE A 181 39.88 12.21 30.36
CA PHE A 181 38.69 13.02 30.16
C PHE A 181 37.55 12.52 31.06
N GLU A 182 36.96 13.39 31.88
CA GLU A 182 35.91 12.99 32.83
C GLU A 182 34.53 12.87 32.16
N ASN A 183 34.27 13.63 31.08
CA ASN A 183 32.95 13.76 30.48
C ASN A 183 32.90 13.17 29.05
N ILE A 184 32.84 11.83 28.98
CA ILE A 184 32.90 11.07 27.72
C ILE A 184 31.56 10.38 27.40
N LEU A 185 30.89 10.83 26.35
CA LEU A 185 29.87 10.02 25.66
C LEU A 185 30.55 9.07 24.67
N LYS A 186 30.13 7.80 24.69
CA LYS A 186 30.73 6.72 23.89
C LYS A 186 29.65 6.04 23.06
N PHE A 187 29.81 6.04 21.74
CA PHE A 187 28.89 5.38 20.82
C PHE A 187 29.62 4.27 20.07
N ASP A 188 29.29 3.01 20.37
CA ASP A 188 29.74 1.88 19.56
C ASP A 188 29.01 1.93 18.21
N THR A 189 29.74 2.40 17.20
CA THR A 189 29.30 2.51 15.81
C THR A 189 29.92 1.43 14.92
N ILE A 190 30.46 0.35 15.51
CA ILE A 190 31.00 -0.80 14.77
C ILE A 190 29.85 -1.51 14.04
N CYS A 191 30.04 -1.86 12.76
CA CYS A 191 28.98 -2.53 12.01
C CYS A 191 28.83 -4.00 12.47
N SER A 192 27.58 -4.43 12.66
CA SER A 192 27.22 -5.80 13.04
C SER A 192 27.70 -6.83 12.01
N ALA A 193 27.69 -6.48 10.71
CA ALA A 193 28.23 -7.33 9.64
C ALA A 193 29.76 -7.44 9.65
N THR A 194 30.47 -6.42 10.18
CA THR A 194 31.91 -6.51 10.48
C THR A 194 32.14 -7.48 11.63
N THR A 195 31.43 -7.29 12.75
CA THR A 195 31.55 -8.13 13.95
C THR A 195 31.28 -9.60 13.61
N LYS A 196 30.18 -9.91 12.93
CA LYS A 196 29.83 -11.29 12.54
C LYS A 196 30.91 -11.93 11.67
N ARG A 197 31.44 -11.21 10.68
CA ARG A 197 32.48 -11.73 9.77
C ARG A 197 33.83 -11.91 10.48
N GLN A 198 34.15 -11.09 11.47
CA GLN A 198 35.30 -11.29 12.35
C GLN A 198 35.15 -12.55 13.20
N SER A 199 34.00 -12.75 13.87
CA SER A 199 33.74 -13.93 14.69
C SER A 199 33.69 -15.24 13.88
N GLU A 200 33.02 -15.27 12.73
CA GLU A 200 33.03 -16.47 11.87
C GLU A 200 34.44 -16.83 11.38
N VAL A 201 35.28 -15.84 11.07
CA VAL A 201 36.69 -16.07 10.72
C VAL A 201 37.51 -16.56 11.91
N GLU A 202 37.25 -16.03 13.11
CA GLU A 202 37.89 -16.49 14.35
C GLU A 202 37.51 -17.94 14.70
N GLU A 203 36.25 -18.32 14.51
CA GLU A 203 35.75 -19.69 14.69
C GLU A 203 36.35 -20.66 13.66
N ILE A 204 36.33 -20.30 12.37
CA ILE A 204 36.88 -21.14 11.30
C ILE A 204 38.40 -21.30 11.45
N SER A 205 39.14 -20.23 11.75
CA SER A 205 40.60 -20.27 11.92
C SER A 205 41.11 -21.12 13.10
N LYS A 206 40.21 -21.57 13.99
CA LYS A 206 40.52 -22.53 15.07
C LYS A 206 40.35 -24.00 14.67
N VAL A 207 39.74 -24.27 13.51
CA VAL A 207 39.40 -25.64 13.06
C VAL A 207 39.95 -26.00 11.67
N VAL A 208 40.76 -25.14 11.05
CA VAL A 208 41.31 -25.36 9.71
C VAL A 208 42.84 -25.30 9.70
N ASP A 209 43.45 -26.14 8.87
CA ASP A 209 44.92 -26.23 8.73
C ASP A 209 45.47 -25.09 7.85
N LEU A 210 44.64 -24.56 6.95
CA LEU A 210 44.94 -23.47 6.01
C LEU A 210 43.77 -22.46 6.01
N MET A 211 44.06 -21.16 6.08
CA MET A 211 43.05 -20.10 5.94
C MET A 211 43.33 -19.23 4.72
N ILE A 212 42.33 -19.06 3.85
CA ILE A 212 42.37 -18.22 2.66
C ILE A 212 41.41 -17.05 2.84
N ILE A 213 41.95 -15.83 2.85
CA ILE A 213 41.19 -14.58 2.95
C ILE A 213 41.22 -13.87 1.60
N ILE A 214 40.07 -13.81 0.93
CA ILE A 214 39.92 -13.22 -0.40
C ILE A 214 39.61 -11.72 -0.30
N GLY A 215 40.37 -10.89 -1.01
CA GLY A 215 40.08 -9.46 -1.21
C GLY A 215 41.30 -8.56 -1.34
N ASP A 216 41.05 -7.32 -1.79
CA ASP A 216 42.03 -6.25 -2.08
C ASP A 216 43.11 -6.11 -0.98
N LYS A 217 44.38 -6.10 -1.37
CA LYS A 217 45.55 -6.00 -0.50
C LYS A 217 45.54 -4.72 0.36
N LYS A 218 44.89 -3.64 -0.09
CA LYS A 218 44.72 -2.32 0.58
C LYS A 218 43.48 -2.25 1.48
N SER A 219 42.58 -3.23 1.44
CA SER A 219 41.33 -3.21 2.21
C SER A 219 41.59 -3.39 3.72
N SER A 220 41.29 -2.36 4.50
CA SER A 220 41.42 -2.38 5.98
C SER A 220 40.63 -3.53 6.61
N ASN A 221 39.43 -3.83 6.08
CA ASN A 221 38.62 -4.97 6.54
C ASN A 221 39.28 -6.30 6.20
N THR A 222 39.80 -6.47 4.97
CA THR A 222 40.46 -7.72 4.56
C THR A 222 41.72 -7.97 5.39
N GLN A 223 42.52 -6.93 5.63
CA GLN A 223 43.72 -7.03 6.46
C GLN A 223 43.39 -7.50 7.89
N LYS A 224 42.40 -6.88 8.55
CA LYS A 224 41.96 -7.28 9.90
C LYS A 224 41.50 -8.74 9.98
N LEU A 225 40.86 -9.28 8.94
CA LEU A 225 40.47 -10.70 8.91
C LEU A 225 41.69 -11.62 8.78
N CYS A 226 42.71 -11.23 8.02
CA CYS A 226 43.99 -11.95 8.01
C CYS A 226 44.69 -11.90 9.38
N ASP A 227 44.68 -10.74 10.03
CA ASP A 227 45.35 -10.55 11.32
C ASP A 227 44.66 -11.34 12.44
N ILE A 228 43.33 -11.44 12.42
CA ILE A 228 42.54 -12.34 13.30
C ILE A 228 42.87 -13.80 12.99
N SER A 229 42.83 -14.21 11.70
CA SER A 229 43.10 -15.60 11.30
C SER A 229 44.48 -16.06 11.76
N ARG A 230 45.49 -15.21 11.65
CA ARG A 230 46.89 -15.47 12.06
C ARG A 230 47.07 -15.70 13.56
N LYS A 231 46.12 -15.31 14.41
CA LYS A 231 46.15 -15.63 15.86
C LYS A 231 45.92 -17.13 16.12
N HIS A 232 45.31 -17.86 15.18
CA HIS A 232 44.92 -19.26 15.36
C HIS A 232 45.45 -20.20 14.25
N CYS A 233 45.48 -19.74 13.00
CA CYS A 233 45.99 -20.47 11.84
C CYS A 233 47.22 -19.74 11.25
N PRO A 234 48.47 -20.18 11.53
CA PRO A 234 49.67 -19.56 10.99
C PRO A 234 49.72 -19.56 9.45
N LEU A 235 49.14 -20.59 8.81
CA LEU A 235 48.99 -20.71 7.36
C LEU A 235 47.79 -19.87 6.85
N THR A 236 47.83 -18.56 7.11
CA THR A 236 46.85 -17.60 6.58
C THR A 236 47.39 -16.85 5.36
N PHE A 237 46.76 -17.05 4.21
CA PHE A 237 47.07 -16.39 2.94
C PHE A 237 46.02 -15.32 2.58
N LYS A 238 46.46 -14.20 2.01
CA LYS A 238 45.61 -13.13 1.46
C LYS A 238 45.71 -13.16 -0.06
N VAL A 239 44.60 -13.41 -0.74
CA VAL A 239 44.53 -13.56 -2.20
C VAL A 239 43.59 -12.53 -2.81
N GLU A 240 43.90 -11.99 -3.98
CA GLU A 240 43.00 -11.07 -4.71
C GLU A 240 42.25 -11.79 -5.83
N THR A 241 42.88 -12.82 -6.41
CA THR A 241 42.36 -13.61 -7.53
C THR A 241 42.67 -15.10 -7.34
N SER A 242 42.06 -15.95 -8.18
CA SER A 242 42.41 -17.38 -8.32
C SER A 242 43.88 -17.62 -8.68
N LEU A 243 44.57 -16.63 -9.23
CA LEU A 243 45.99 -16.69 -9.63
C LEU A 243 46.96 -16.33 -8.48
N ASP A 244 46.48 -15.70 -7.41
CA ASP A 244 47.27 -15.45 -6.19
C ASP A 244 47.30 -16.67 -5.24
N LEU A 245 46.65 -17.78 -5.60
CA LEU A 245 46.63 -18.98 -4.76
C LEU A 245 48.05 -19.55 -4.56
N PRO A 246 48.45 -19.88 -3.32
CA PRO A 246 49.75 -20.49 -3.07
C PRO A 246 49.81 -21.90 -3.67
N GLN A 247 51.03 -22.40 -3.90
CA GLN A 247 51.23 -23.84 -4.06
C GLN A 247 51.00 -24.50 -2.69
N ILE A 248 50.13 -25.50 -2.66
CA ILE A 248 49.59 -26.12 -1.44
C ILE A 248 50.01 -27.59 -1.42
N ASP A 249 50.74 -27.99 -0.40
CA ASP A 249 51.04 -29.40 -0.11
C ASP A 249 49.75 -30.10 0.35
N VAL A 250 48.98 -30.65 -0.60
CA VAL A 250 47.66 -31.24 -0.34
C VAL A 250 47.74 -32.41 0.66
N GLU A 251 48.84 -33.16 0.67
CA GLU A 251 49.11 -34.25 1.64
C GLU A 251 49.05 -33.80 3.11
N LYS A 252 49.34 -32.53 3.41
CA LYS A 252 49.51 -32.02 4.79
C LYS A 252 48.28 -31.30 5.32
N ILE A 253 47.39 -30.82 4.46
CA ILE A 253 46.32 -29.86 4.79
C ILE A 253 44.99 -30.57 4.55
N LYS A 254 44.25 -30.89 5.62
CA LYS A 254 43.00 -31.66 5.54
C LYS A 254 41.78 -30.75 5.45
N LYS A 255 41.80 -29.63 6.17
CA LYS A 255 40.71 -28.63 6.24
C LYS A 255 41.22 -27.26 5.81
N ILE A 256 40.48 -26.63 4.89
CA ILE A 256 40.72 -25.27 4.41
C ILE A 256 39.56 -24.37 4.85
N GLY A 257 39.85 -23.24 5.46
CA GLY A 257 38.88 -22.16 5.66
C GLY A 257 38.97 -21.15 4.51
N ILE A 258 37.83 -20.77 3.94
CA ILE A 258 37.73 -19.69 2.95
C ILE A 258 36.80 -18.60 3.50
N SER A 259 37.28 -17.37 3.51
CA SER A 259 36.47 -16.18 3.83
C SER A 259 36.85 -15.02 2.94
N ALA A 260 36.03 -13.98 2.89
CA ALA A 260 36.22 -12.84 2.00
C ALA A 260 35.90 -11.50 2.66
N GLY A 261 36.69 -10.49 2.34
CA GLY A 261 36.47 -9.12 2.80
C GLY A 261 35.20 -8.50 2.21
N ALA A 262 34.61 -7.53 2.92
CA ALA A 262 33.33 -6.90 2.61
C ALA A 262 33.22 -6.19 1.22
N SER A 263 34.31 -6.08 0.48
CA SER A 263 34.41 -5.52 -0.89
C SER A 263 34.71 -6.58 -1.96
N THR A 264 34.60 -7.87 -1.63
CA THR A 264 34.90 -8.98 -2.55
C THR A 264 33.60 -9.51 -3.17
N PRO A 265 33.48 -9.57 -4.51
CA PRO A 265 32.29 -10.10 -5.17
C PRO A 265 32.24 -11.62 -5.13
N ASP A 266 31.03 -12.17 -5.17
CA ASP A 266 30.77 -13.59 -4.95
C ASP A 266 31.38 -14.48 -6.04
N TRP A 267 31.38 -14.04 -7.30
CA TRP A 267 31.98 -14.80 -8.41
C TRP A 267 33.50 -15.02 -8.27
N VAL A 268 34.22 -14.16 -7.55
CA VAL A 268 35.67 -14.38 -7.25
C VAL A 268 35.84 -15.44 -6.16
N ILE A 269 34.89 -15.51 -5.23
CA ILE A 269 34.86 -16.53 -4.18
C ILE A 269 34.53 -17.89 -4.81
N GLU A 270 33.56 -17.94 -5.71
CA GLU A 270 33.24 -19.12 -6.52
C GLU A 270 34.41 -19.55 -7.42
N GLU A 271 35.11 -18.62 -8.08
CA GLU A 271 36.28 -18.92 -8.91
C GLU A 271 37.42 -19.53 -8.08
N VAL A 272 37.70 -18.97 -6.90
CA VAL A 272 38.69 -19.52 -5.95
C VAL A 272 38.25 -20.90 -5.45
N ILE A 273 36.99 -21.08 -5.03
CA ILE A 273 36.46 -22.38 -4.59
C ILE A 273 36.60 -23.41 -5.71
N ARG A 274 36.20 -23.08 -6.95
CA ARG A 274 36.32 -24.00 -8.09
C ARG A 274 37.77 -24.36 -8.35
N LYS A 275 38.70 -23.40 -8.31
CA LYS A 275 40.14 -23.66 -8.50
C LYS A 275 40.72 -24.58 -7.42
N MET A 276 40.26 -24.45 -6.18
CA MET A 276 40.66 -25.32 -5.07
C MET A 276 40.09 -26.74 -5.21
N SER A 277 38.84 -26.88 -5.67
CA SER A 277 38.24 -28.20 -6.00
C SER A 277 38.89 -28.86 -7.21
N GLU A 278 39.25 -28.09 -8.25
CA GLU A 278 40.03 -28.57 -9.40
C GLU A 278 41.37 -29.18 -8.96
N LEU A 279 42.09 -28.53 -8.03
CA LEU A 279 43.34 -29.04 -7.46
C LEU A 279 43.14 -30.32 -6.64
N ASN A 280 42.11 -30.38 -5.78
CA ASN A 280 41.77 -31.59 -5.02
C ASN A 280 41.49 -32.79 -5.95
N ASN A 281 40.85 -32.57 -7.10
CA ASN A 281 40.49 -33.65 -8.02
C ASN A 281 41.68 -34.10 -8.91
N GLN A 282 42.62 -33.22 -9.23
CA GLN A 282 43.79 -33.53 -10.07
C GLN A 282 44.82 -34.48 -9.41
N GLU A 283 44.78 -34.66 -8.09
CA GLU A 283 45.59 -35.68 -7.41
C GLU A 283 44.90 -37.04 -7.32
N VAL A 284 43.57 -37.07 -7.20
CA VAL A 284 42.79 -38.32 -7.30
C VAL A 284 43.07 -38.99 -8.66
N THR A 285 43.14 -38.20 -9.74
CA THR A 285 43.45 -38.71 -11.09
C THR A 285 44.88 -39.27 -11.27
N LYS A 286 45.77 -39.16 -10.26
CA LYS A 286 47.14 -39.70 -10.33
C LYS A 286 47.34 -41.00 -9.56
N ASN A 287 46.50 -41.30 -8.57
CA ASN A 287 46.70 -42.44 -7.66
C ASN A 287 45.91 -43.69 -8.06
N GLU A 288 44.99 -43.61 -9.02
CA GLU A 288 44.13 -44.74 -9.43
C GLU A 288 44.48 -45.28 -10.83
N VAL A 289 45.73 -45.72 -10.98
CA VAL A 289 46.07 -46.70 -12.03
C VAL A 289 45.74 -48.10 -11.51
N ASN A 290 44.45 -48.44 -11.46
CA ASN A 290 43.96 -49.82 -11.44
C ASN A 290 42.49 -49.87 -11.93
N GLN A 291 42.30 -50.61 -13.01
CA GLN A 291 41.18 -50.58 -13.96
C GLN A 291 39.75 -50.90 -13.43
N GLU A 292 38.79 -50.17 -14.03
CA GLU A 292 37.52 -50.67 -14.62
C GLU A 292 36.20 -50.81 -13.84
N ASP A 293 36.13 -50.83 -12.50
CA ASP A 293 34.82 -50.90 -11.80
C ASP A 293 34.08 -49.54 -11.64
N PHE A 294 34.79 -48.41 -11.68
CA PHE A 294 34.26 -47.13 -11.17
C PHE A 294 33.22 -46.40 -12.05
N ASN A 295 33.01 -46.79 -13.31
CA ASN A 295 32.17 -46.01 -14.24
C ASN A 295 30.69 -46.48 -14.33
N PHE A 296 30.27 -47.45 -13.49
CA PHE A 296 28.88 -47.90 -13.41
C PHE A 296 28.25 -47.69 -12.03
N ALA A 297 29.04 -47.81 -10.94
CA ALA A 297 28.58 -47.54 -9.59
C ALA A 297 28.28 -46.04 -9.37
N ASP A 298 29.22 -45.16 -9.74
CA ASP A 298 29.08 -43.72 -9.53
C ASP A 298 27.94 -43.12 -10.37
N ALA A 299 27.78 -43.57 -11.63
CA ALA A 299 26.65 -43.17 -12.47
C ALA A 299 25.28 -43.60 -11.90
N LEU A 300 25.23 -44.69 -11.13
CA LEU A 300 24.04 -45.12 -10.40
C LEU A 300 23.84 -44.28 -9.12
N GLU A 301 24.91 -43.98 -8.38
CA GLU A 301 24.90 -43.12 -7.19
C GLU A 301 24.49 -41.66 -7.50
N GLU A 302 24.94 -41.10 -8.61
CA GLU A 302 24.50 -39.78 -9.11
C GLU A 302 23.03 -39.79 -9.57
N SER A 303 22.50 -40.95 -9.96
CA SER A 303 21.10 -41.12 -10.34
C SER A 303 20.15 -41.26 -9.14
N PHE A 304 20.65 -41.53 -7.92
CA PHE A 304 19.81 -41.64 -6.73
C PHE A 304 19.63 -40.30 -6.02
N VAL A 305 18.38 -39.84 -5.89
CA VAL A 305 18.05 -38.56 -5.22
C VAL A 305 18.42 -38.64 -3.74
N ARG A 306 19.46 -37.90 -3.32
CA ARG A 306 19.96 -37.88 -1.93
C ARG A 306 19.11 -36.96 -1.02
N ILE A 307 17.89 -37.41 -0.72
CA ILE A 307 16.90 -36.70 0.12
C ILE A 307 17.47 -36.30 1.49
N ARG A 308 17.17 -35.08 1.93
CA ARG A 308 17.41 -34.58 3.30
C ARG A 308 16.10 -34.21 4.02
N PRO A 309 16.02 -34.34 5.35
CA PRO A 309 14.88 -33.84 6.11
C PRO A 309 14.83 -32.30 6.04
N GLY A 310 13.65 -31.76 5.75
CA GLY A 310 13.45 -30.33 5.49
C GLY A 310 13.58 -29.92 4.01
N GLU A 311 13.73 -30.87 3.09
CA GLU A 311 13.82 -30.62 1.64
C GLU A 311 12.43 -30.70 0.96
N ILE A 312 12.25 -29.95 -0.12
CA ILE A 312 11.08 -30.06 -1.01
C ILE A 312 11.53 -30.84 -2.24
N ILE A 313 10.88 -31.97 -2.49
CA ILE A 313 11.17 -32.87 -3.61
C ILE A 313 9.92 -33.12 -4.45
N LYS A 314 10.12 -33.55 -5.69
CA LYS A 314 9.04 -34.01 -6.58
C LYS A 314 8.89 -35.50 -6.43
N GLY A 315 7.65 -35.94 -6.26
CA GLY A 315 7.31 -37.35 -6.21
C GLY A 315 6.04 -37.65 -7.01
N LYS A 316 5.86 -38.91 -7.39
CA LYS A 316 4.76 -39.37 -8.22
C LYS A 316 3.80 -40.22 -7.40
N VAL A 317 2.51 -39.91 -7.43
CA VAL A 317 1.49 -40.67 -6.69
C VAL A 317 1.40 -42.09 -7.25
N ILE A 318 1.86 -43.08 -6.48
CA ILE A 318 1.79 -44.51 -6.85
C ILE A 318 0.47 -45.17 -6.39
N GLY A 319 -0.21 -44.58 -5.41
CA GLY A 319 -1.51 -45.04 -4.94
C GLY A 319 -2.09 -44.13 -3.86
N PHE A 320 -3.36 -44.33 -3.53
CA PHE A 320 -3.99 -43.69 -2.36
C PHE A 320 -5.00 -44.64 -1.72
N ASN A 321 -5.04 -44.59 -0.39
CA ASN A 321 -6.06 -45.19 0.47
C ASN A 321 -6.97 -44.07 1.00
N ALA A 322 -8.04 -44.42 1.72
CA ALA A 322 -9.00 -43.44 2.26
C ALA A 322 -8.38 -42.36 3.17
N ASN A 323 -7.24 -42.66 3.82
CA ASN A 323 -6.59 -41.78 4.79
C ASN A 323 -5.15 -41.37 4.40
N GLU A 324 -4.55 -41.97 3.36
CA GLU A 324 -3.11 -41.87 3.06
C GLU A 324 -2.86 -41.86 1.54
N VAL A 325 -1.87 -41.08 1.10
CA VAL A 325 -1.39 -41.04 -0.29
C VAL A 325 0.07 -41.53 -0.34
N TYR A 326 0.34 -42.53 -1.17
CA TYR A 326 1.67 -43.10 -1.39
C TYR A 326 2.33 -42.46 -2.60
N VAL A 327 3.59 -42.08 -2.45
CA VAL A 327 4.34 -41.26 -3.41
C VAL A 327 5.74 -41.83 -3.61
N ASP A 328 6.08 -42.22 -4.84
CA ASP A 328 7.46 -42.54 -5.22
C ASP A 328 8.29 -41.26 -5.27
N LEU A 329 9.47 -41.27 -4.63
CA LEU A 329 10.37 -40.13 -4.46
C LEU A 329 11.70 -40.29 -5.22
N GLY A 330 11.87 -41.36 -6.02
CA GLY A 330 13.15 -41.70 -6.63
C GLY A 330 14.22 -42.11 -5.61
N TYR A 331 13.80 -42.63 -4.46
CA TYR A 331 14.65 -43.01 -3.33
C TYR A 331 14.34 -44.45 -2.87
N LYS A 332 15.14 -44.99 -1.95
CA LYS A 332 15.05 -46.39 -1.47
C LYS A 332 13.83 -46.68 -0.57
N ALA A 333 12.88 -45.76 -0.47
CA ALA A 333 11.77 -45.76 0.47
C ALA A 333 10.60 -44.94 -0.09
N ASP A 334 9.38 -45.48 0.00
CA ASP A 334 8.17 -44.79 -0.43
C ASP A 334 7.77 -43.67 0.55
N GLY A 335 7.21 -42.59 -0.01
CA GLY A 335 6.68 -41.46 0.75
C GLY A 335 5.21 -41.63 1.11
N ILE A 336 4.85 -41.38 2.37
CA ILE A 336 3.46 -41.41 2.86
C ILE A 336 3.03 -39.99 3.26
N ILE A 337 1.94 -39.50 2.66
CA ILE A 337 1.23 -38.27 3.07
C ILE A 337 -0.10 -38.66 3.73
N PRO A 338 -0.31 -38.40 5.03
CA PRO A 338 -1.63 -38.48 5.65
C PRO A 338 -2.58 -37.44 5.04
N LEU A 339 -3.87 -37.75 4.88
CA LEU A 339 -4.85 -36.86 4.26
C LEU A 339 -4.92 -35.47 4.93
N GLU A 340 -4.74 -35.42 6.25
CA GLU A 340 -4.69 -34.21 7.10
C GLU A 340 -3.52 -33.25 6.75
N GLU A 341 -2.50 -33.77 6.07
CA GLU A 341 -1.30 -33.09 5.54
C GLU A 341 -1.34 -32.95 4.01
N TYR A 342 -2.41 -33.38 3.36
CA TYR A 342 -2.63 -33.26 1.91
C TYR A 342 -3.43 -32.00 1.51
N THR A 343 -4.35 -31.54 2.37
CA THR A 343 -5.24 -30.39 2.09
C THR A 343 -5.86 -29.80 3.37
N ASP A 344 -6.30 -28.55 3.30
CA ASP A 344 -7.06 -27.84 4.36
C ASP A 344 -8.57 -27.66 4.01
N ILE A 345 -9.05 -28.30 2.94
CA ILE A 345 -10.42 -28.12 2.43
C ILE A 345 -11.38 -29.14 3.09
N PRO A 346 -12.44 -28.73 3.82
CA PRO A 346 -13.32 -29.64 4.58
C PRO A 346 -14.20 -30.62 3.78
N ASP A 347 -14.12 -30.62 2.44
CA ASP A 347 -14.97 -31.36 1.50
C ASP A 347 -14.15 -32.10 0.41
N PHE A 348 -12.83 -32.26 0.61
CA PHE A 348 -11.93 -32.79 -0.40
C PHE A 348 -12.11 -34.29 -0.65
N GLN A 349 -12.56 -34.67 -1.85
CA GLN A 349 -12.75 -36.07 -2.25
C GLN A 349 -11.56 -36.57 -3.08
N ILE A 350 -10.68 -37.36 -2.45
CA ILE A 350 -9.44 -37.91 -3.05
C ILE A 350 -9.70 -38.50 -4.45
N GLU A 351 -10.76 -39.31 -4.57
CA GLU A 351 -11.17 -40.05 -5.77
C GLU A 351 -11.45 -39.17 -7.01
N LYS A 352 -11.61 -37.86 -6.86
CA LYS A 352 -11.88 -36.91 -7.96
C LYS A 352 -10.69 -36.01 -8.31
N GLU A 353 -9.83 -35.71 -7.35
CA GLU A 353 -8.75 -34.71 -7.49
C GLU A 353 -7.33 -35.29 -7.44
N VAL A 354 -7.17 -36.59 -7.15
CA VAL A 354 -5.88 -37.29 -7.18
C VAL A 354 -5.94 -38.46 -8.15
N LYS A 355 -5.04 -38.50 -9.14
CA LYS A 355 -4.88 -39.66 -10.03
C LYS A 355 -3.56 -40.36 -9.72
N VAL A 356 -3.61 -41.69 -9.79
CA VAL A 356 -2.39 -42.51 -9.77
C VAL A 356 -1.55 -42.13 -10.99
N GLY A 357 -0.35 -41.62 -10.74
CA GLY A 357 0.58 -41.09 -11.73
C GLY A 357 0.75 -39.57 -11.74
N ASP A 358 -0.01 -38.80 -10.97
CA ASP A 358 0.20 -37.35 -10.85
C ASP A 358 1.54 -37.01 -10.16
N GLU A 359 2.23 -35.99 -10.65
CA GLU A 359 3.43 -35.42 -10.00
C GLU A 359 3.04 -34.36 -8.97
N ILE A 360 3.54 -34.49 -7.74
CA ILE A 360 3.32 -33.54 -6.64
C ILE A 360 4.63 -33.17 -5.96
N GLU A 361 4.72 -31.91 -5.52
CA GLU A 361 5.83 -31.41 -4.71
C GLU A 361 5.51 -31.60 -3.23
N VAL A 362 6.43 -32.22 -2.49
CA VAL A 362 6.22 -32.73 -1.13
C VAL A 362 7.40 -32.34 -0.23
N PHE A 363 7.10 -31.98 1.02
CA PHE A 363 8.10 -31.60 2.02
C PHE A 363 8.42 -32.80 2.92
N VAL A 364 9.72 -33.13 3.03
CA VAL A 364 10.19 -34.28 3.80
C VAL A 364 10.27 -33.91 5.28
N GLN A 365 9.31 -34.37 6.07
CA GLN A 365 9.28 -34.10 7.51
C GLN A 365 10.26 -35.00 8.26
N GLN A 366 10.22 -36.31 8.02
CA GLN A 366 11.04 -37.31 8.72
C GLN A 366 11.43 -38.46 7.78
N ILE A 367 12.61 -39.03 8.03
CA ILE A 367 13.16 -40.20 7.34
C ILE A 367 13.42 -41.26 8.43
N ASN A 368 12.87 -42.47 8.25
CA ASN A 368 12.93 -43.64 9.13
C ASN A 368 12.10 -43.57 10.44
N ASP A 369 10.94 -44.24 10.43
CA ASP A 369 10.28 -44.83 11.61
C ASP A 369 10.53 -46.37 11.67
N GLY A 370 11.69 -46.83 11.19
CA GLY A 370 12.14 -48.23 11.28
C GLY A 370 11.65 -49.18 10.16
N GLU A 371 10.46 -48.95 9.60
CA GLU A 371 9.87 -49.84 8.55
C GLU A 371 10.18 -49.40 7.11
N GLY A 372 10.99 -48.35 6.89
CA GLY A 372 11.43 -47.95 5.56
C GLY A 372 10.50 -47.02 4.78
N ASN A 373 9.62 -46.28 5.48
CA ASN A 373 8.75 -45.24 4.91
C ASN A 373 9.30 -43.83 5.19
N VAL A 374 9.02 -42.87 4.29
CA VAL A 374 9.34 -41.43 4.46
C VAL A 374 8.07 -40.65 4.77
N ARG A 375 8.06 -39.85 5.85
CA ARG A 375 6.87 -39.04 6.20
C ARG A 375 6.90 -37.70 5.48
N LEU A 376 5.84 -37.43 4.73
CA LEU A 376 5.69 -36.26 3.87
C LEU A 376 4.54 -35.35 4.32
N SER A 377 4.68 -34.04 4.02
CA SER A 377 3.57 -33.09 4.03
C SER A 377 3.52 -32.32 2.72
N LYS A 378 2.34 -32.25 2.11
CA LYS A 378 2.08 -31.39 0.94
C LYS A 378 1.64 -30.00 1.38
N LYS A 379 0.81 -29.94 2.44
CA LYS A 379 0.36 -28.74 3.15
C LYS A 379 1.50 -27.77 3.50
N GLN A 380 2.66 -28.29 3.91
CA GLN A 380 3.83 -27.46 4.20
C GLN A 380 4.48 -26.84 2.94
N VAL A 381 4.39 -27.49 1.78
CA VAL A 381 4.77 -26.93 0.47
C VAL A 381 3.76 -25.89 0.02
N ASP A 382 2.47 -26.20 0.10
CA ASP A 382 1.40 -25.30 -0.35
C ASP A 382 1.33 -24.02 0.49
N ILE A 383 1.61 -24.09 1.80
CA ILE A 383 1.78 -22.90 2.66
C ILE A 383 3.00 -22.07 2.22
N ASN A 384 4.13 -22.68 1.88
CA ASN A 384 5.31 -21.95 1.41
C ASN A 384 5.06 -21.27 0.05
N LYS A 385 4.40 -21.96 -0.89
CA LYS A 385 3.94 -21.37 -2.16
C LYS A 385 2.96 -20.22 -1.93
N ALA A 386 2.05 -20.35 -0.98
CA ALA A 386 1.13 -19.28 -0.60
C ALA A 386 1.86 -18.06 0.00
N TRP A 387 2.98 -18.24 0.71
CA TRP A 387 3.83 -17.14 1.13
C TRP A 387 4.54 -16.46 -0.05
N GLU A 388 5.04 -17.22 -1.02
CA GLU A 388 5.59 -16.64 -2.25
C GLU A 388 4.53 -15.90 -3.10
N ASP A 389 3.32 -16.47 -3.24
CA ASP A 389 2.20 -15.83 -3.94
C ASP A 389 1.81 -14.51 -3.25
N VAL A 390 1.81 -14.48 -1.92
CA VAL A 390 1.58 -13.29 -1.10
C VAL A 390 2.70 -12.25 -1.27
N GLU A 391 3.96 -12.67 -1.36
CA GLU A 391 5.11 -11.77 -1.58
C GLU A 391 5.10 -11.17 -2.99
N LYS A 392 4.82 -11.99 -4.02
CA LYS A 392 4.58 -11.54 -5.40
C LYS A 392 3.40 -10.56 -5.45
N ALA A 393 2.26 -10.90 -4.84
CA ALA A 393 1.08 -10.04 -4.79
C ALA A 393 1.26 -8.73 -4.01
N TYR A 394 2.15 -8.70 -3.01
CA TYR A 394 2.54 -7.47 -2.32
C TYR A 394 3.33 -6.53 -3.25
N ASN A 395 4.31 -7.07 -4.00
CA ASN A 395 5.11 -6.31 -4.95
C ASN A 395 4.28 -5.80 -6.15
N ASP A 396 3.49 -6.70 -6.76
CA ASP A 396 2.67 -6.41 -7.95
C ASP A 396 1.32 -5.75 -7.61
N LYS A 397 0.99 -5.60 -6.32
CA LYS A 397 -0.27 -5.06 -5.79
C LYS A 397 -1.52 -5.79 -6.29
N THR A 398 -1.43 -7.09 -6.60
CA THR A 398 -2.56 -7.87 -7.12
C THR A 398 -3.59 -8.20 -6.02
N PRO A 399 -4.88 -8.33 -6.35
CA PRO A 399 -5.93 -8.64 -5.38
C PRO A 399 -5.99 -10.14 -5.05
N LEU A 400 -5.92 -10.50 -3.77
CA LEU A 400 -6.01 -11.87 -3.27
C LEU A 400 -7.43 -12.21 -2.80
N LYS A 401 -7.93 -13.40 -3.16
CA LYS A 401 -9.28 -13.90 -2.79
C LYS A 401 -9.23 -14.73 -1.51
N ALA A 402 -9.31 -14.08 -0.35
CA ALA A 402 -9.21 -14.71 0.96
C ALA A 402 -10.61 -15.02 1.55
N VAL A 403 -10.77 -16.14 2.25
CA VAL A 403 -12.02 -16.55 2.90
C VAL A 403 -12.01 -16.13 4.36
N VAL A 404 -13.02 -15.42 4.83
CA VAL A 404 -13.15 -15.03 6.25
C VAL A 404 -13.31 -16.24 7.15
N VAL A 405 -12.39 -16.43 8.11
CA VAL A 405 -12.42 -17.53 9.07
C VAL A 405 -12.86 -17.06 10.47
N GLU A 406 -12.29 -15.95 10.95
CA GLU A 406 -12.52 -15.45 12.32
C GLU A 406 -12.83 -13.95 12.31
N VAL A 407 -13.64 -13.50 13.26
CA VAL A 407 -13.89 -12.07 13.53
C VAL A 407 -13.31 -11.75 14.90
N VAL A 408 -12.55 -10.66 15.01
CA VAL A 408 -11.85 -10.24 16.23
C VAL A 408 -12.17 -8.79 16.58
N ASN A 409 -11.97 -8.38 17.83
CA ASN A 409 -12.24 -7.02 18.28
C ASN A 409 -11.35 -6.01 17.52
N GLY A 410 -11.92 -5.35 16.50
CA GLY A 410 -11.24 -4.38 15.63
C GLY A 410 -11.02 -4.83 14.18
N GLY A 411 -11.36 -6.07 13.78
CA GLY A 411 -11.21 -6.51 12.39
C GLY A 411 -11.58 -7.97 12.12
N VAL A 412 -11.18 -8.45 10.96
CA VAL A 412 -11.52 -9.77 10.43
C VAL A 412 -10.26 -10.50 10.00
N VAL A 413 -10.18 -11.80 10.28
CA VAL A 413 -9.09 -12.67 9.85
C VAL A 413 -9.58 -13.54 8.69
N ALA A 414 -8.97 -13.35 7.52
CA ALA A 414 -9.23 -14.15 6.33
C ALA A 414 -8.06 -15.09 6.03
N SER A 415 -8.33 -16.27 5.51
CA SER A 415 -7.33 -17.25 5.09
C SER A 415 -7.22 -17.25 3.56
N TYR A 416 -5.99 -17.22 3.06
CA TYR A 416 -5.66 -17.43 1.66
C TYR A 416 -4.64 -18.57 1.56
N ARG A 417 -5.03 -19.72 1.00
CA ARG A 417 -4.15 -20.91 0.85
C ARG A 417 -3.38 -21.26 2.15
N GLY A 418 -4.07 -21.27 3.29
CA GLY A 418 -3.50 -21.54 4.62
C GLY A 418 -2.83 -20.35 5.32
N VAL A 419 -2.56 -19.25 4.60
CA VAL A 419 -1.94 -18.03 5.13
C VAL A 419 -2.99 -17.09 5.72
N ARG A 420 -2.81 -16.67 6.98
CA ARG A 420 -3.74 -15.78 7.70
C ARG A 420 -3.45 -14.30 7.42
N ILE A 421 -4.44 -13.57 6.90
CA ILE A 421 -4.43 -12.14 6.61
C ILE A 421 -5.39 -11.43 7.57
N PHE A 422 -4.94 -10.34 8.20
CA PHE A 422 -5.79 -9.49 9.02
C PHE A 422 -6.28 -8.28 8.22
N VAL A 423 -7.59 -8.03 8.25
CA VAL A 423 -8.25 -6.90 7.59
C VAL A 423 -8.92 -6.02 8.67
N PRO A 424 -8.48 -4.77 8.87
CA PRO A 424 -9.09 -3.87 9.85
C PRO A 424 -10.57 -3.61 9.54
N GLY A 425 -11.41 -3.49 10.58
CA GLY A 425 -12.85 -3.26 10.42
C GLY A 425 -13.19 -2.00 9.60
N SER A 426 -12.36 -0.96 9.75
CA SER A 426 -12.43 0.31 9.01
C SER A 426 -11.96 0.24 7.55
N GLN A 427 -11.58 -0.93 7.04
CA GLN A 427 -11.06 -1.14 5.68
C GLN A 427 -11.83 -2.21 4.88
N LEU A 428 -12.95 -2.71 5.42
CA LEU A 428 -13.86 -3.67 4.78
C LEU A 428 -15.00 -3.02 3.99
N SER A 429 -15.42 -1.80 4.35
CA SER A 429 -16.67 -1.18 3.87
C SER A 429 -16.60 0.35 3.93
N ASP A 430 -17.33 1.00 3.03
CA ASP A 430 -17.53 2.46 2.95
C ASP A 430 -18.49 3.00 4.04
N ARG A 431 -19.16 2.09 4.77
CA ARG A 431 -20.10 2.40 5.86
C ARG A 431 -19.82 1.52 7.08
N TYR A 432 -20.03 2.07 8.28
CA TYR A 432 -19.97 1.33 9.54
C TYR A 432 -21.10 0.30 9.61
N VAL A 433 -20.78 -0.99 9.46
CA VAL A 433 -21.71 -2.09 9.69
C VAL A 433 -21.64 -2.49 11.16
N LYS A 434 -22.78 -2.52 11.87
CA LYS A 434 -22.82 -2.80 13.31
C LYS A 434 -22.49 -4.26 13.66
N ASP A 435 -22.80 -5.20 12.77
CA ASP A 435 -22.55 -6.63 12.97
C ASP A 435 -21.61 -7.19 11.90
N LEU A 436 -20.38 -7.51 12.34
CA LEU A 436 -19.36 -8.15 11.49
C LEU A 436 -19.60 -9.65 11.25
N LYS A 437 -20.62 -10.24 11.90
CA LYS A 437 -20.92 -11.69 11.87
C LYS A 437 -21.38 -12.18 10.49
N ASP A 438 -22.04 -11.34 9.70
CA ASP A 438 -22.57 -11.74 8.39
C ASP A 438 -21.48 -12.05 7.35
N PHE A 439 -20.24 -11.64 7.60
CA PHE A 439 -19.09 -11.86 6.72
C PHE A 439 -18.37 -13.20 6.96
N LEU A 440 -18.71 -13.93 8.02
CA LEU A 440 -18.09 -15.21 8.34
C LEU A 440 -18.30 -16.22 7.19
N LYS A 441 -17.23 -16.92 6.79
CA LYS A 441 -17.15 -17.81 5.60
C LYS A 441 -17.36 -17.13 4.23
N ARG A 442 -17.46 -15.80 4.11
CA ARG A 442 -17.47 -15.13 2.79
C ARG A 442 -16.06 -15.01 2.21
N THR A 443 -15.94 -15.16 0.90
CA THR A 443 -14.72 -14.81 0.15
C THR A 443 -14.68 -13.31 -0.10
N ILE A 444 -13.59 -12.65 0.29
CA ILE A 444 -13.33 -11.23 0.08
C ILE A 444 -12.07 -11.04 -0.78
N GLU A 445 -12.09 -10.04 -1.66
CA GLU A 445 -10.88 -9.61 -2.38
C GLU A 445 -10.14 -8.57 -1.53
N VAL A 446 -8.84 -8.81 -1.29
CA VAL A 446 -8.00 -8.04 -0.38
C VAL A 446 -6.67 -7.73 -1.05
N ARG A 447 -6.26 -6.46 -1.02
CA ARG A 447 -4.89 -6.05 -1.38
C ARG A 447 -4.06 -5.88 -0.11
N LEU A 448 -2.83 -6.39 -0.12
CA LEU A 448 -1.90 -6.27 1.00
C LEU A 448 -1.40 -4.82 1.15
N ILE A 449 -1.27 -4.35 2.40
CA ILE A 449 -0.72 -3.04 2.76
C ILE A 449 0.60 -3.19 3.53
N ASP A 450 0.66 -4.14 4.46
CA ASP A 450 1.85 -4.40 5.29
C ASP A 450 2.16 -5.90 5.33
N PHE A 451 3.45 -6.22 5.16
CA PHE A 451 3.99 -7.57 5.07
C PHE A 451 5.06 -7.76 6.15
N ASN A 452 4.70 -8.37 7.28
CA ASN A 452 5.61 -8.58 8.40
C ASN A 452 6.11 -10.03 8.47
N GLN A 453 7.05 -10.35 7.57
CA GLN A 453 7.68 -11.67 7.41
C GLN A 453 8.14 -12.28 8.76
N LYS A 454 8.72 -11.48 9.65
CA LYS A 454 9.24 -11.92 10.96
C LYS A 454 8.19 -12.34 11.98
N ARG A 455 6.94 -11.88 11.85
CA ARG A 455 5.83 -12.24 12.77
C ARG A 455 4.73 -13.06 12.10
N ARG A 456 4.89 -13.43 10.82
CA ARG A 456 3.86 -14.03 9.96
C ARG A 456 2.53 -13.26 10.05
N LYS A 457 2.60 -11.93 10.09
CA LYS A 457 1.42 -11.05 10.10
C LYS A 457 1.34 -10.28 8.78
N LEU A 458 0.16 -10.32 8.19
CA LEU A 458 -0.20 -9.61 6.97
C LEU A 458 -1.36 -8.68 7.29
N VAL A 459 -1.28 -7.43 6.87
CA VAL A 459 -2.40 -6.48 6.96
C VAL A 459 -2.85 -6.13 5.55
N GLY A 460 -4.14 -6.30 5.28
CA GLY A 460 -4.73 -6.01 3.97
C GLY A 460 -5.99 -5.15 4.06
N SER A 461 -6.40 -4.60 2.92
CA SER A 461 -7.60 -3.78 2.77
C SER A 461 -8.42 -4.25 1.57
N ALA A 462 -9.75 -4.25 1.73
CA ALA A 462 -10.68 -4.43 0.62
C ALA A 462 -11.04 -3.11 -0.07
N ARG A 463 -10.88 -1.96 0.62
CA ARG A 463 -11.36 -0.65 0.16
C ARG A 463 -10.74 -0.23 -1.18
N VAL A 464 -9.45 -0.47 -1.38
CA VAL A 464 -8.70 -0.01 -2.58
C VAL A 464 -9.22 -0.64 -3.87
N ILE A 465 -9.71 -1.89 -3.79
CA ILE A 465 -10.27 -2.62 -4.94
C ILE A 465 -11.68 -2.09 -5.25
N LEU A 466 -12.43 -1.69 -4.22
CA LEU A 466 -13.76 -1.09 -4.36
C LEU A 466 -13.66 0.34 -4.93
N GLU A 467 -12.62 1.09 -4.56
CA GLU A 467 -12.24 2.37 -5.17
C GLU A 467 -11.84 2.21 -6.65
N GLU A 468 -10.97 1.25 -6.99
CA GLU A 468 -10.58 0.98 -8.38
C GLU A 468 -11.75 0.54 -9.27
N ARG A 469 -12.71 -0.23 -8.72
CA ARG A 469 -13.94 -0.59 -9.44
C ARG A 469 -14.84 0.64 -9.69
N LYS A 470 -15.03 1.50 -8.69
CA LYS A 470 -15.74 2.80 -8.85
C LYS A 470 -15.05 3.68 -9.89
N GLU A 471 -13.72 3.78 -9.87
CA GLU A 471 -12.99 4.58 -10.85
C GLU A 471 -13.16 4.07 -12.28
N LYS A 472 -13.08 2.75 -12.51
CA LYS A 472 -13.28 2.15 -13.84
C LYS A 472 -14.68 2.41 -14.37
N ALA A 473 -15.71 2.09 -13.56
CA ALA A 473 -17.09 2.38 -13.91
C ALA A 473 -17.29 3.89 -14.22
N SER A 474 -16.73 4.78 -13.39
CA SER A 474 -16.79 6.23 -13.65
C SER A 474 -16.20 6.62 -15.00
N LYS A 475 -15.08 6.00 -15.43
CA LYS A 475 -14.41 6.28 -16.71
C LYS A 475 -15.24 5.77 -17.89
N GLU A 476 -15.73 4.54 -17.81
CA GLU A 476 -16.64 3.94 -18.80
C GLU A 476 -17.91 4.80 -18.98
N ILE A 477 -18.46 5.36 -17.89
CA ILE A 477 -19.58 6.32 -17.93
C ILE A 477 -19.14 7.66 -18.57
N TRP A 478 -18.01 8.25 -18.18
CA TRP A 478 -17.48 9.50 -18.77
C TRP A 478 -17.07 9.39 -20.26
N GLU A 479 -16.95 8.18 -20.79
CA GLU A 479 -16.73 7.86 -22.21
C GLU A 479 -18.04 7.53 -22.95
N THR A 480 -19.07 7.04 -22.24
CA THR A 480 -20.37 6.64 -22.82
C THR A 480 -21.46 7.72 -22.67
N ILE A 481 -21.18 8.80 -21.94
CA ILE A 481 -22.14 9.88 -21.60
C ILE A 481 -22.39 10.83 -22.78
N GLU A 482 -23.66 11.00 -23.10
CA GLU A 482 -24.18 11.91 -24.13
C GLU A 482 -25.37 12.69 -23.55
N VAL A 483 -25.53 13.95 -23.96
CA VAL A 483 -26.64 14.80 -23.49
C VAL A 483 -27.97 14.24 -24.02
N GLY A 484 -28.99 14.19 -23.16
CA GLY A 484 -30.33 13.66 -23.47
C GLY A 484 -30.51 12.16 -23.25
N LYS A 485 -29.45 11.41 -22.95
CA LYS A 485 -29.49 9.95 -22.73
C LYS A 485 -29.97 9.62 -21.31
N THR A 486 -30.85 8.62 -21.16
CA THR A 486 -31.34 8.16 -19.85
C THR A 486 -30.40 7.13 -19.21
N TYR A 487 -30.32 7.20 -17.89
CA TYR A 487 -29.58 6.26 -17.05
C TYR A 487 -30.34 6.00 -15.75
N ASN A 488 -30.11 4.83 -15.15
CA ASN A 488 -30.58 4.52 -13.80
C ASN A 488 -29.52 4.94 -12.78
N GLY A 489 -29.91 5.71 -11.77
CA GLY A 489 -29.05 6.14 -10.67
C GLY A 489 -29.72 6.01 -9.30
N VAL A 490 -28.92 6.00 -8.23
CA VAL A 490 -29.40 5.80 -6.85
C VAL A 490 -29.23 7.07 -6.02
N VAL A 491 -30.30 7.50 -5.34
CA VAL A 491 -30.29 8.73 -4.52
C VAL A 491 -29.33 8.59 -3.33
N LYS A 492 -28.23 9.35 -3.33
CA LYS A 492 -27.21 9.37 -2.26
C LYS A 492 -27.58 10.29 -1.10
N SER A 493 -28.11 11.47 -1.41
CA SER A 493 -28.48 12.49 -0.43
C SER A 493 -29.48 13.49 -1.01
N LEU A 494 -30.20 14.16 -0.12
CA LEU A 494 -31.21 15.17 -0.43
C LEU A 494 -30.81 16.47 0.28
N THR A 495 -31.02 17.60 -0.38
CA THR A 495 -30.75 18.95 0.14
C THR A 495 -31.86 19.89 -0.30
N ASP A 496 -32.04 21.04 0.35
CA ASP A 496 -33.18 21.93 0.09
C ASP A 496 -33.22 22.52 -1.35
N PHE A 497 -32.12 22.41 -2.09
CA PHE A 497 -32.01 22.86 -3.49
C PHE A 497 -31.94 21.71 -4.52
N GLY A 498 -31.90 20.44 -4.09
CA GLY A 498 -31.84 19.32 -5.03
C GLY A 498 -31.52 17.95 -4.43
N ALA A 499 -31.55 16.93 -5.31
CA ALA A 499 -31.20 15.55 -4.99
C ALA A 499 -29.87 15.16 -5.65
N PHE A 500 -28.96 14.53 -4.89
CA PHE A 500 -27.72 13.95 -5.41
C PHE A 500 -27.95 12.48 -5.74
N VAL A 501 -27.63 12.09 -6.97
CA VAL A 501 -27.88 10.75 -7.51
C VAL A 501 -26.59 10.18 -8.09
N ASP A 502 -26.22 8.97 -7.65
CA ASP A 502 -25.07 8.23 -8.15
C ASP A 502 -25.48 7.40 -9.37
N ILE A 503 -25.00 7.77 -10.55
CA ILE A 503 -25.20 7.01 -11.78
C ILE A 503 -24.02 6.07 -11.98
N GLY A 504 -23.86 5.09 -11.08
CA GLY A 504 -22.88 4.00 -11.23
C GLY A 504 -21.40 4.36 -11.06
N GLY A 505 -21.08 5.49 -10.42
CA GLY A 505 -19.70 5.95 -10.19
C GLY A 505 -19.49 7.45 -10.41
N VAL A 506 -20.52 8.19 -10.80
CA VAL A 506 -20.50 9.66 -10.98
C VAL A 506 -21.69 10.28 -10.26
N ASP A 507 -21.42 11.33 -9.47
CA ASP A 507 -22.42 12.09 -8.74
C ASP A 507 -23.04 13.18 -9.62
N GLY A 508 -24.32 13.04 -9.94
CA GLY A 508 -25.13 14.07 -10.58
C GLY A 508 -26.09 14.75 -9.61
N LEU A 509 -26.54 15.95 -9.98
CA LEU A 509 -27.48 16.77 -9.21
C LEU A 509 -28.76 16.99 -10.02
N ILE A 510 -29.91 16.63 -9.43
CA ILE A 510 -31.23 17.05 -9.91
C ILE A 510 -31.65 18.29 -9.13
N HIS A 511 -31.92 19.40 -9.81
CA HIS A 511 -32.42 20.62 -9.17
C HIS A 511 -33.89 20.44 -8.76
N VAL A 512 -34.36 21.14 -7.71
CA VAL A 512 -35.78 21.07 -7.29
C VAL A 512 -36.78 21.37 -8.41
N SER A 513 -36.41 22.23 -9.36
CA SER A 513 -37.21 22.59 -10.55
C SER A 513 -37.28 21.49 -11.63
N GLU A 514 -36.48 20.43 -11.51
CA GLU A 514 -36.37 19.31 -12.47
C GLU A 514 -36.92 17.99 -11.91
N LEU A 515 -37.38 17.98 -10.64
CA LEU A 515 -37.98 16.82 -9.96
C LEU A 515 -39.49 16.69 -10.17
N SER A 516 -40.19 17.77 -10.50
CA SER A 516 -41.63 17.76 -10.76
C SER A 516 -42.04 18.93 -11.66
N TRP A 517 -43.19 18.81 -12.32
CA TRP A 517 -43.87 19.92 -13.01
C TRP A 517 -44.62 20.85 -12.03
N SER A 518 -44.89 20.38 -10.80
CA SER A 518 -45.55 21.13 -9.73
C SER A 518 -44.54 21.83 -8.81
N ARG A 519 -44.98 22.86 -8.08
CA ARG A 519 -44.14 23.68 -7.19
C ARG A 519 -43.86 23.00 -5.84
N VAL A 520 -42.99 21.99 -5.87
CA VAL A 520 -42.50 21.27 -4.67
C VAL A 520 -41.51 22.14 -3.88
N ASN A 521 -41.64 22.17 -2.54
CA ASN A 521 -40.77 22.99 -1.68
C ASN A 521 -39.55 22.22 -1.11
N HIS A 522 -39.66 20.89 -0.88
CA HIS A 522 -38.53 20.05 -0.48
C HIS A 522 -38.49 18.75 -1.29
N PRO A 523 -37.32 18.33 -1.83
CA PRO A 523 -37.22 17.13 -2.67
C PRO A 523 -37.47 15.81 -1.92
N SER A 524 -37.39 15.84 -0.58
CA SER A 524 -37.71 14.71 0.30
C SER A 524 -39.18 14.28 0.30
N GLU A 525 -40.07 15.08 -0.29
CA GLU A 525 -41.48 14.71 -0.51
C GLU A 525 -41.65 13.76 -1.71
N VAL A 526 -40.68 13.76 -2.65
CA VAL A 526 -40.77 13.03 -3.94
C VAL A 526 -39.84 11.82 -3.96
N LEU A 527 -38.66 11.89 -3.34
CA LEU A 527 -37.62 10.83 -3.37
C LEU A 527 -37.08 10.52 -1.97
N LYS A 528 -36.71 9.27 -1.71
CA LYS A 528 -36.02 8.84 -0.49
C LYS A 528 -34.57 8.48 -0.78
N VAL A 529 -33.72 8.63 0.24
CA VAL A 529 -32.31 8.23 0.16
C VAL A 529 -32.21 6.71 -0.01
N GLY A 530 -31.63 6.28 -1.13
CA GLY A 530 -31.55 4.87 -1.53
C GLY A 530 -32.53 4.42 -2.61
N ASP A 531 -33.48 5.28 -3.04
CA ASP A 531 -34.34 4.96 -4.18
C ASP A 531 -33.55 4.95 -5.50
N THR A 532 -33.95 4.09 -6.44
CA THR A 532 -33.43 4.05 -7.80
C THR A 532 -34.34 4.86 -8.72
N VAL A 533 -33.77 5.83 -9.44
CA VAL A 533 -34.47 6.74 -10.36
C VAL A 533 -33.88 6.65 -11.77
N GLU A 534 -34.74 6.71 -12.79
CA GLU A 534 -34.31 6.94 -14.17
C GLU A 534 -34.20 8.46 -14.42
N VAL A 535 -33.06 8.90 -14.91
CA VAL A 535 -32.68 10.31 -15.06
C VAL A 535 -32.00 10.54 -16.40
N HIS A 536 -32.26 11.68 -17.04
CA HIS A 536 -31.60 12.10 -18.27
C HIS A 536 -30.52 13.16 -18.02
N VAL A 537 -29.44 13.11 -18.79
CA VAL A 537 -28.34 14.07 -18.71
C VAL A 537 -28.73 15.37 -19.40
N LEU A 538 -28.84 16.47 -18.64
CA LEU A 538 -29.11 17.81 -19.19
C LEU A 538 -27.81 18.53 -19.58
N GLU A 539 -26.78 18.44 -18.76
CA GLU A 539 -25.48 19.09 -18.95
C GLU A 539 -24.40 18.30 -18.20
N PHE A 540 -23.16 18.27 -18.68
CA PHE A 540 -22.05 17.65 -17.96
C PHE A 540 -20.79 18.53 -17.95
N ASP A 541 -20.18 18.68 -16.79
CA ASP A 541 -18.92 19.37 -16.57
C ASP A 541 -17.81 18.33 -16.31
N LYS A 542 -16.99 18.10 -17.35
CA LYS A 542 -15.95 17.08 -17.37
C LYS A 542 -14.73 17.46 -16.51
N ASP A 543 -14.51 18.74 -16.24
CA ASP A 543 -13.42 19.24 -15.38
C ASP A 543 -13.80 19.16 -13.89
N LYS A 544 -15.04 19.51 -13.54
CA LYS A 544 -15.53 19.47 -12.15
C LYS A 544 -16.11 18.10 -11.74
N LYS A 545 -16.16 17.13 -12.67
CA LYS A 545 -16.80 15.82 -12.50
C LYS A 545 -18.25 15.89 -11.99
N LYS A 546 -19.05 16.79 -12.56
CA LYS A 546 -20.46 16.98 -12.17
C LYS A 546 -21.39 16.85 -13.37
N ILE A 547 -22.57 16.30 -13.14
CA ILE A 547 -23.62 16.15 -14.15
C ILE A 547 -24.90 16.82 -13.63
N SER A 548 -25.51 17.67 -14.45
CA SER A 548 -26.86 18.21 -14.22
C SER A 548 -27.87 17.20 -14.76
N LEU A 549 -28.78 16.75 -13.92
CA LEU A 549 -29.72 15.67 -14.22
C LEU A 549 -31.17 16.19 -14.23
N GLY A 550 -31.96 15.71 -15.18
CA GLY A 550 -33.40 15.92 -15.22
C GLY A 550 -34.16 14.64 -14.88
N TYR A 551 -35.26 14.78 -14.14
CA TYR A 551 -36.20 13.69 -13.84
C TYR A 551 -37.55 13.89 -14.54
N ARG A 552 -37.72 14.97 -15.32
CA ARG A 552 -38.98 15.25 -16.05
C ARG A 552 -39.38 14.11 -16.98
N LYS A 553 -40.55 13.53 -16.72
CA LYS A 553 -41.28 12.65 -17.64
C LYS A 553 -42.34 13.44 -18.39
N GLU A 554 -42.59 13.08 -19.65
CA GLU A 554 -43.67 13.69 -20.45
C GLU A 554 -45.07 13.32 -19.94
N GLU A 555 -45.19 12.14 -19.33
CA GLU A 555 -46.42 11.55 -18.79
C GLU A 555 -47.09 12.42 -17.70
N ASP A 556 -46.32 13.26 -17.00
CA ASP A 556 -46.81 14.15 -15.95
C ASP A 556 -47.12 15.59 -16.39
N ASN A 557 -46.93 15.92 -17.68
CA ASN A 557 -47.25 17.25 -18.20
C ASN A 557 -48.78 17.53 -18.08
N PRO A 558 -49.22 18.53 -17.30
CA PRO A 558 -50.63 18.82 -17.08
C PRO A 558 -51.42 19.08 -18.37
N TRP A 559 -50.76 19.64 -19.40
CA TRP A 559 -51.39 19.95 -20.69
C TRP A 559 -51.72 18.69 -21.50
N VAL A 560 -50.92 17.62 -21.37
CA VAL A 560 -51.22 16.32 -21.99
C VAL A 560 -52.38 15.64 -21.28
N LYS A 561 -52.43 15.71 -19.94
CA LYS A 561 -53.56 15.20 -19.16
C LYS A 561 -54.86 15.95 -19.47
N VAL A 562 -54.81 17.28 -19.63
CA VAL A 562 -55.97 18.09 -20.06
C VAL A 562 -56.44 17.70 -21.47
N GLY A 563 -55.52 17.61 -22.44
CA GLY A 563 -55.86 17.23 -23.82
C GLY A 563 -56.42 15.81 -23.98
N GLN A 564 -56.20 14.93 -22.99
CA GLN A 564 -56.79 13.59 -22.94
C GLN A 564 -58.11 13.52 -22.14
N MET A 565 -58.21 14.23 -21.01
CA MET A 565 -59.41 14.20 -20.15
C MET A 565 -60.54 15.11 -20.62
N TYR A 566 -60.21 16.27 -21.20
CA TYR A 566 -61.17 17.31 -21.53
C TYR A 566 -61.23 17.56 -23.03
N LYS A 567 -62.42 17.96 -23.50
CA LYS A 567 -62.69 18.37 -24.86
C LYS A 567 -63.41 19.71 -24.84
N GLU A 568 -63.35 20.42 -25.96
CA GLU A 568 -64.10 21.66 -26.15
C GLU A 568 -65.60 21.41 -25.90
N GLY A 569 -66.21 22.29 -25.12
CA GLY A 569 -67.60 22.17 -24.67
C GLY A 569 -67.83 21.39 -23.37
N VAL A 570 -66.80 20.82 -22.73
CA VAL A 570 -66.95 20.20 -21.38
C VAL A 570 -67.05 21.28 -20.29
N ILE A 571 -67.92 21.06 -19.31
CA ILE A 571 -68.06 21.89 -18.09
C ILE A 571 -67.10 21.35 -17.02
N VAL A 572 -66.32 22.24 -16.42
CA VAL A 572 -65.31 21.95 -15.40
C VAL A 572 -65.45 22.92 -14.22
N THR A 573 -65.32 22.42 -12.99
CA THR A 573 -65.33 23.25 -11.78
C THR A 573 -63.96 23.86 -11.57
N VAL A 574 -63.82 25.16 -11.83
CA VAL A 574 -62.56 25.91 -11.80
C VAL A 574 -62.48 26.83 -10.58
N LYS A 575 -61.27 27.19 -10.14
CA LYS A 575 -61.05 28.06 -8.98
C LYS A 575 -60.49 29.43 -9.39
N VAL A 576 -61.10 30.53 -9.00
CA VAL A 576 -60.59 31.88 -9.29
C VAL A 576 -59.26 32.13 -8.57
N LEU A 577 -58.18 32.38 -9.31
CA LEU A 577 -56.85 32.70 -8.74
C LEU A 577 -56.61 34.20 -8.64
N ARG A 578 -57.00 34.97 -9.66
CA ARG A 578 -56.85 36.43 -9.72
C ARG A 578 -57.83 37.04 -10.71
N MET A 579 -58.22 38.29 -10.49
CA MET A 579 -59.08 39.05 -11.39
C MET A 579 -58.32 40.21 -12.02
N THR A 580 -58.75 40.62 -13.20
CA THR A 580 -58.27 41.80 -13.93
C THR A 580 -59.45 42.54 -14.56
N PRO A 581 -59.32 43.83 -14.95
CA PRO A 581 -60.42 44.59 -15.54
C PRO A 581 -61.00 44.02 -16.85
N PHE A 582 -60.34 43.04 -17.49
CA PHE A 582 -60.78 42.39 -18.72
C PHE A 582 -61.17 40.91 -18.55
N GLY A 583 -60.97 40.31 -17.36
CA GLY A 583 -61.36 38.92 -17.11
C GLY A 583 -60.83 38.32 -15.81
N ALA A 584 -61.31 37.13 -15.48
CA ALA A 584 -60.81 36.32 -14.36
C ALA A 584 -59.84 35.24 -14.86
N PHE A 585 -58.73 35.04 -14.15
CA PHE A 585 -57.88 33.86 -14.30
C PHE A 585 -58.35 32.79 -13.33
N VAL A 586 -58.54 31.58 -13.86
CA VAL A 586 -59.12 30.44 -13.15
C VAL A 586 -58.22 29.22 -13.29
N GLU A 587 -57.94 28.52 -12.20
CA GLU A 587 -57.22 27.26 -12.19
C GLU A 587 -58.18 26.13 -12.59
N VAL A 588 -57.85 25.39 -13.65
CA VAL A 588 -58.67 24.26 -14.15
C VAL A 588 -58.24 22.95 -13.50
N ILE A 589 -56.93 22.74 -13.44
CA ILE A 589 -56.24 21.74 -12.62
C ILE A 589 -54.92 22.37 -12.13
N GLU A 590 -54.24 21.75 -11.17
CA GLU A 590 -52.94 22.22 -10.67
C GLU A 590 -51.95 22.47 -11.83
N GLY A 591 -51.51 23.73 -11.97
CA GLY A 591 -50.58 24.14 -13.03
C GLY A 591 -51.19 24.45 -14.41
N VAL A 592 -52.52 24.53 -14.54
CA VAL A 592 -53.21 24.94 -15.78
C VAL A 592 -54.12 26.14 -15.55
N ASP A 593 -53.63 27.31 -15.96
CA ASP A 593 -54.37 28.58 -15.98
C ASP A 593 -55.32 28.67 -17.19
N GLY A 594 -56.60 28.94 -16.92
CA GLY A 594 -57.61 29.36 -17.88
C GLY A 594 -57.98 30.84 -17.71
N LEU A 595 -58.60 31.43 -18.74
CA LEU A 595 -59.07 32.82 -18.74
C LEU A 595 -60.57 32.88 -19.08
N VAL A 596 -61.33 33.60 -18.25
CA VAL A 596 -62.74 33.93 -18.49
C VAL A 596 -62.84 35.44 -18.78
N HIS A 597 -63.11 35.80 -20.04
CA HIS A 597 -63.27 37.20 -20.44
C HIS A 597 -64.55 37.81 -19.84
N ILE A 598 -64.55 39.12 -19.53
CA ILE A 598 -65.72 39.83 -18.95
C ILE A 598 -67.06 39.53 -19.64
N SER A 599 -67.04 39.37 -20.97
CA SER A 599 -68.21 39.08 -21.81
C SER A 599 -68.81 37.67 -21.66
N GLN A 600 -68.13 36.79 -20.91
CA GLN A 600 -68.47 35.37 -20.72
C GLN A 600 -68.84 35.03 -19.25
N ILE A 601 -68.91 36.04 -18.38
CA ILE A 601 -69.21 35.89 -16.95
C ILE A 601 -70.73 35.98 -16.69
N SER A 602 -71.46 36.85 -17.39
CA SER A 602 -72.91 37.03 -17.22
C SER A 602 -73.60 37.58 -18.47
N ASN A 603 -74.94 37.62 -18.47
CA ASN A 603 -75.77 38.16 -19.54
C ASN A 603 -76.19 39.63 -19.35
N LYS A 604 -75.94 40.24 -18.18
CA LYS A 604 -76.15 41.68 -17.94
C LYS A 604 -74.83 42.44 -18.13
N ARG A 605 -74.89 43.73 -18.51
CA ARG A 605 -73.70 44.58 -18.59
C ARG A 605 -73.13 44.82 -17.19
N ILE A 606 -71.98 44.22 -16.92
CA ILE A 606 -71.19 44.40 -15.69
C ILE A 606 -70.05 45.39 -15.99
N ALA A 607 -69.72 46.26 -15.02
CA ALA A 607 -68.63 47.22 -15.13
C ALA A 607 -67.30 46.72 -14.51
N LYS A 608 -67.37 45.82 -13.51
CA LYS A 608 -66.22 45.22 -12.82
C LYS A 608 -66.46 43.74 -12.52
N VAL A 609 -65.44 42.90 -12.70
CA VAL A 609 -65.53 41.46 -12.35
C VAL A 609 -65.76 41.25 -10.84
N GLU A 610 -65.23 42.19 -10.03
CA GLU A 610 -65.30 42.25 -8.56
C GLU A 610 -66.73 42.23 -8.00
N ASP A 611 -67.74 42.65 -8.78
CA ASP A 611 -69.13 42.73 -8.32
C ASP A 611 -69.83 41.35 -8.27
N VAL A 612 -69.20 40.28 -8.78
CA VAL A 612 -69.85 38.96 -9.01
C VAL A 612 -68.98 37.75 -8.61
N LEU A 613 -67.65 37.91 -8.48
CA LEU A 613 -66.73 36.81 -8.18
C LEU A 613 -65.73 37.18 -7.08
N GLU A 614 -65.52 36.26 -6.12
CA GLU A 614 -64.48 36.38 -5.10
C GLU A 614 -63.22 35.58 -5.47
N VAL A 615 -62.05 36.06 -5.06
CA VAL A 615 -60.78 35.34 -5.25
C VAL A 615 -60.77 34.09 -4.36
N GLY A 616 -60.52 32.92 -4.97
CA GLY A 616 -60.58 31.62 -4.31
C GLY A 616 -61.91 30.88 -4.48
N MET A 617 -62.96 31.53 -4.99
CA MET A 617 -64.26 30.90 -5.25
C MET A 617 -64.13 29.79 -6.30
N LYS A 618 -64.87 28.69 -6.11
CA LYS A 618 -65.06 27.64 -7.12
C LYS A 618 -66.31 27.92 -7.94
N VAL A 619 -66.20 27.88 -9.26
CA VAL A 619 -67.30 28.13 -10.21
C VAL A 619 -67.27 27.11 -11.34
N ASP A 620 -68.43 26.70 -11.83
CA ASP A 620 -68.52 25.81 -12.98
C ASP A 620 -68.42 26.63 -14.28
N ALA A 621 -67.40 26.32 -15.09
CA ALA A 621 -67.13 27.01 -16.34
C ALA A 621 -66.94 26.00 -17.48
N LYS A 622 -67.48 26.33 -18.66
CA LYS A 622 -67.38 25.52 -19.87
C LYS A 622 -66.15 25.95 -20.68
N ILE A 623 -65.35 24.98 -21.09
CA ILE A 623 -64.22 25.21 -22.01
C ILE A 623 -64.80 25.57 -23.39
N ILE A 624 -64.44 26.74 -23.91
CA ILE A 624 -64.80 27.16 -25.28
C ILE A 624 -63.75 26.69 -26.28
N GLU A 625 -62.47 26.88 -25.94
CA GLU A 625 -61.33 26.78 -26.87
C GLU A 625 -60.06 26.46 -26.07
N MET A 626 -59.21 25.57 -26.59
CA MET A 626 -57.94 25.18 -25.96
C MET A 626 -56.76 25.39 -26.92
N ASP A 627 -55.94 26.40 -26.63
CA ASP A 627 -54.68 26.64 -27.32
C ASP A 627 -53.55 25.88 -26.59
N LEU A 628 -53.26 24.68 -27.11
CA LEU A 628 -52.23 23.77 -26.63
C LEU A 628 -50.80 24.28 -26.92
N GLU A 629 -50.60 25.16 -27.90
CA GLU A 629 -49.29 25.70 -28.25
C GLU A 629 -48.91 26.89 -27.35
N ASN A 630 -49.83 27.85 -27.18
CA ASN A 630 -49.62 29.03 -26.35
C ASN A 630 -49.97 28.81 -24.87
N LYS A 631 -50.36 27.58 -24.48
CA LYS A 631 -50.75 27.19 -23.12
C LYS A 631 -51.84 28.09 -22.53
N LYS A 632 -52.99 28.17 -23.21
CA LYS A 632 -54.15 28.96 -22.77
C LYS A 632 -55.46 28.18 -22.98
N ILE A 633 -56.38 28.33 -22.04
CA ILE A 633 -57.75 27.79 -22.14
C ILE A 633 -58.73 28.95 -21.96
N ASN A 634 -59.62 29.14 -22.93
CA ASN A 634 -60.69 30.13 -22.86
C ASN A 634 -61.96 29.48 -22.30
N LEU A 635 -62.50 30.02 -21.20
CA LEU A 635 -63.65 29.46 -20.48
C LEU A 635 -64.82 30.45 -20.38
N SER A 636 -66.03 29.93 -20.15
CA SER A 636 -67.27 30.72 -19.96
C SER A 636 -68.17 30.15 -18.87
N ILE A 637 -68.69 31.03 -18.02
CA ILE A 637 -69.58 30.69 -16.88
C ILE A 637 -71.07 30.82 -17.31
N LYS A 638 -71.32 31.58 -18.38
CA LYS A 638 -72.62 32.05 -18.88
C LYS A 638 -73.66 30.96 -19.20
N GLU A 639 -73.26 29.70 -19.43
CA GLU A 639 -74.17 28.61 -19.81
C GLU A 639 -74.65 27.71 -18.66
N VAL A 640 -74.11 27.85 -17.44
CA VAL A 640 -74.41 26.89 -16.34
C VAL A 640 -75.53 27.37 -15.40
N LYS A 641 -75.57 28.66 -15.03
CA LYS A 641 -76.70 29.34 -14.36
C LYS A 641 -76.52 30.86 -14.33
N PRO A 642 -77.55 31.66 -14.66
CA PRO A 642 -77.55 33.09 -14.33
C PRO A 642 -77.89 33.28 -12.85
N ILE A 643 -77.14 34.14 -12.16
CA ILE A 643 -77.51 34.66 -10.83
C ILE A 643 -78.27 35.98 -11.06
N ASP A 644 -79.54 36.02 -10.69
CA ASP A 644 -80.33 37.26 -10.67
C ASP A 644 -80.15 38.00 -9.34
N PRO A 645 -80.07 39.35 -9.34
CA PRO A 645 -79.92 40.13 -8.12
C PRO A 645 -81.25 40.25 -7.36
N PRO A 646 -81.25 40.18 -6.02
CA PRO A 646 -82.41 40.58 -5.22
C PRO A 646 -82.57 42.12 -5.26
N ASP A 647 -83.81 42.59 -5.39
CA ASP A 647 -84.14 44.02 -5.37
C ASP A 647 -84.70 44.47 -4.00
N ASN A 648 -84.76 45.78 -3.80
CA ASN A 648 -84.95 46.48 -2.54
C ASN A 648 -86.31 46.22 -1.86
N ASN A 649 -86.31 46.16 -0.52
CA ASN A 649 -86.83 47.25 0.32
C ASN A 649 -86.82 46.91 1.83
N ALA A 650 -85.92 47.53 2.60
CA ALA A 650 -86.18 48.00 3.97
C ALA A 650 -85.08 48.99 4.40
N LYS A 651 -85.47 50.02 5.15
CA LYS A 651 -84.55 50.95 5.85
C LYS A 651 -84.40 50.50 7.33
N GLU A 652 -83.68 51.14 8.25
CA GLU A 652 -83.08 52.50 8.34
C GLU A 652 -82.01 52.49 9.47
N THR A 653 -80.99 53.37 9.45
CA THR A 653 -79.97 53.62 10.52
C THR A 653 -79.04 52.44 10.91
N GLY A 654 -77.83 52.64 11.47
CA GLY A 654 -77.07 53.88 11.72
C GLY A 654 -75.65 53.61 12.28
N GLU A 655 -74.73 54.54 11.99
CA GLU A 655 -73.36 54.77 12.52
C GLU A 655 -72.63 53.74 13.44
N ASN A 656 -71.62 53.07 12.85
CA ASN A 656 -70.17 53.20 13.15
C ASN A 656 -69.54 52.77 14.52
N LYS A 657 -68.28 52.29 14.43
CA LYS A 657 -67.18 52.16 15.43
C LYS A 657 -66.99 50.90 16.33
N GLU A 658 -65.73 50.43 16.26
CA GLU A 658 -64.80 50.01 17.33
C GLU A 658 -64.81 48.59 17.95
N GLU A 659 -63.63 47.94 17.80
CA GLU A 659 -63.00 46.93 18.68
C GLU A 659 -62.85 47.46 20.14
N PRO A 660 -62.71 46.64 21.21
CA PRO A 660 -61.73 45.53 21.28
C PRO A 660 -62.00 44.28 22.17
N GLU A 661 -61.25 43.22 21.85
CA GLU A 661 -60.35 42.36 22.69
C GLU A 661 -60.60 42.00 24.19
N ILE A 662 -59.90 40.92 24.59
CA ILE A 662 -59.50 40.42 25.95
C ILE A 662 -60.50 39.56 26.79
N THR A 663 -59.89 38.61 27.53
CA THR A 663 -60.34 37.76 28.68
C THR A 663 -61.12 36.46 28.37
N GLU A 664 -60.94 35.33 29.10
CA GLU A 664 -60.04 35.02 30.24
C GLU A 664 -59.62 33.51 30.33
N HIS A 665 -58.88 33.15 31.40
CA HIS A 665 -58.42 31.79 31.77
C HIS A 665 -59.58 30.80 32.08
N LYS A 666 -59.44 29.50 32.42
CA LYS A 666 -58.47 28.63 33.17
C LYS A 666 -58.88 27.14 32.88
N GLU A 667 -58.24 26.01 33.20
CA GLU A 667 -57.00 25.47 33.84
C GLU A 667 -56.79 24.07 33.15
N GLU A 668 -55.92 23.08 33.41
CA GLU A 668 -54.84 22.69 34.36
C GLU A 668 -53.46 22.68 33.59
N MET A 669 -52.25 22.30 34.05
CA MET A 669 -51.70 21.36 35.06
C MET A 669 -51.96 19.87 34.76
N GLU A 670 -51.10 18.89 35.02
CA GLU A 670 -49.66 18.82 35.41
C GLU A 670 -49.08 17.48 34.84
N VAL A 671 -47.80 17.08 34.82
CA VAL A 671 -46.51 17.45 35.46
C VAL A 671 -45.38 17.43 34.41
N THR A 672 -44.17 17.93 34.72
CA THR A 672 -42.99 17.96 33.82
C THR A 672 -41.77 17.18 34.34
N LEU A 673 -40.79 16.89 33.47
CA LEU A 673 -39.47 16.35 33.87
C LEU A 673 -38.66 17.44 34.59
N ALA A 674 -38.64 17.42 35.92
CA ALA A 674 -37.88 18.39 36.73
C ALA A 674 -37.13 17.82 37.95
N ASP A 675 -37.20 16.51 38.24
CA ASP A 675 -36.43 15.86 39.32
C ASP A 675 -34.93 15.69 38.98
N VAL A 676 -34.29 16.83 38.76
CA VAL A 676 -32.90 16.94 38.29
C VAL A 676 -31.96 17.04 39.49
N ILE A 677 -31.44 15.87 39.89
CA ILE A 677 -30.06 15.65 40.39
C ILE A 677 -29.75 16.04 41.87
N LYS A 678 -28.91 15.18 42.51
CA LYS A 678 -28.20 15.32 43.82
C LYS A 678 -29.01 15.15 45.12
N THR A 679 -29.11 13.90 45.60
CA THR A 679 -28.30 13.33 46.72
C THR A 679 -28.65 11.83 46.84
N SER A 680 -27.81 10.92 47.37
CA SER A 680 -26.42 11.00 47.83
C SER A 680 -25.71 9.65 47.66
N GLU A 681 -24.40 9.67 47.89
CA GLU A 681 -23.44 8.57 47.91
C GLU A 681 -23.81 7.34 48.77
N GLU A 682 -23.20 6.20 48.38
CA GLU A 682 -22.83 5.01 49.18
C GLU A 682 -23.91 4.21 49.98
N VAL A 683 -23.88 2.87 49.84
CA VAL A 683 -23.28 1.93 50.83
C VAL A 683 -23.67 0.48 50.47
N LYS A 684 -22.69 -0.33 50.00
CA LYS A 684 -22.64 -1.82 49.98
C LYS A 684 -23.73 -2.55 49.15
N SER A 685 -23.48 -3.75 48.59
CA SER A 685 -22.39 -4.72 48.82
C SER A 685 -21.83 -5.25 47.50
#